data_AF-A0A960CSN5-F1
#
_entry.id   AF-A0A960CSN5-F1
#
_cell.length_a   1.000
_cell.length_b   1.000
_cell.length_c   1.000
_cell.angle_alpha   90.00
_cell.angle_beta   90.00
_cell.angle_gamma   90.00
#
_symmetry.space_group_name_H-M   'P 1'
#
loop_
_entity.id
_entity.type
_entity.pdbx_description
1 polymer ?
#
loop_
_entity_poly.entity_id
_entity_poly.type
_entity_poly.pdbx_seq_one_letter_code
_entity_poly.pdbx_strand_id
1 'polypeptide(L)'
;MPIAIIPEHHDLADSVKSLVSRVAPAEVLHEALETPIPNPPAYWRAAAEQGLHGVHLAESVDGQGFGLLELAIVIAEFGYGAVPGPFVPSVIASALIAAHDREAKLLSQLASGDLIGAYALESDLTAEEQGDGELVIRGEARSVPAAAQAAILVLPVAIGSGIEWVALDAASLEIKPVRSVDPLRPVAHVQASGVEIGSDRLLSNLSQSAGRAIVTTLLSAEAVGIARWATDTASAYAKIREQFGRPIGQFQAIKHKCAEMIATTERATAAVWDAARALDEAAESGWDNTETAYEFAAAVAATLAPVAAQHCAQDCIQVHGGIGFTWEHDTNVYYRRALGLVAAFGRSTEYQQKVFDTATTTGMRPVNIDLDPETEKLRGEIRAEVEALKAIPREERKAAIAEGGWVQPHLPQPWGRAASPVEQIIIAQEFAAGRVRRPQMGIAAWLIPSIVAFGTDAQKQRFLPPTFRGEMIWCQLFSEPGAGSDLASLTTKATKVDGGWRITGQKIWTTGAQFSQWGALLARTDPSAPKHNGITYFLLDMSSAGVEVKPLRELTGNAMFNTVFIDDVFVPDDLVLGEVNRGWEVSRNTLTAERVSIGSSEPGFLANLEGFVEFVSQGHFDQIGHHRAGELIAEGHAAKLLNIRSTLLTLAGGDAMPSAAISKLLSMRTGQGYAEFAVSSFGIDGAIGDPDSPQGKWADYLLASRATTIYGGTSEVQLNIIAERLLGLPRDP
;
A
#
# COMPACT_ATOMS: atom_id res chain seq x y z
N MET A 1 -3.61 5.47 8.52
CA MET A 1 -5.03 5.23 8.15
C MET A 1 -5.40 3.81 8.58
N PRO A 2 -6.64 3.57 9.04
CA PRO A 2 -7.08 2.24 9.48
C PRO A 2 -7.27 1.26 8.33
N ILE A 3 -7.38 -0.04 8.61
CA ILE A 3 -7.78 -1.04 7.60
C ILE A 3 -9.14 -0.68 7.00
N ALA A 4 -10.03 -0.10 7.80
CA ALA A 4 -11.35 0.39 7.39
C ALA A 4 -11.32 1.31 6.16
N ILE A 5 -12.26 1.08 5.24
CA ILE A 5 -12.40 1.84 3.99
C ILE A 5 -13.82 2.41 3.81
N ILE A 6 -14.86 1.58 4.00
CA ILE A 6 -16.26 2.00 3.83
C ILE A 6 -16.83 2.57 5.15
N PRO A 7 -17.92 3.36 5.11
CA PRO A 7 -18.47 4.00 6.31
C PRO A 7 -18.73 3.02 7.47
N GLU A 8 -19.28 1.84 7.18
CA GLU A 8 -19.58 0.82 8.19
C GLU A 8 -18.32 0.29 8.87
N HIS A 9 -17.23 0.14 8.11
CA HIS A 9 -15.92 -0.22 8.67
C HIS A 9 -15.34 0.88 9.55
N HIS A 10 -15.56 2.15 9.18
CA HIS A 10 -15.14 3.29 9.98
C HIS A 10 -15.91 3.36 11.30
N ASP A 11 -17.23 3.17 11.26
CA ASP A 11 -18.07 3.13 12.45
C ASP A 11 -17.63 2.00 13.41
N LEU A 12 -17.32 0.81 12.86
CA LEU A 12 -16.75 -0.31 13.63
C LEU A 12 -15.41 0.09 14.26
N ALA A 13 -14.47 0.61 13.48
CA ALA A 13 -13.15 1.01 13.96
C ALA A 13 -13.25 2.07 15.07
N ASP A 14 -14.11 3.08 14.90
CA ASP A 14 -14.29 4.16 15.88
C ASP A 14 -14.95 3.66 17.18
N SER A 15 -15.91 2.73 17.07
CA SER A 15 -16.51 2.06 18.23
C SER A 15 -15.47 1.28 19.03
N VAL A 16 -14.66 0.46 18.35
CA VAL A 16 -13.59 -0.33 18.98
C VAL A 16 -12.53 0.57 19.59
N LYS A 17 -12.09 1.60 18.88
CA LYS A 17 -11.13 2.59 19.37
C LYS A 17 -11.62 3.28 20.64
N SER A 18 -12.91 3.61 20.69
CA SER A 18 -13.57 4.18 21.88
C SER A 18 -13.51 3.19 23.06
N LEU A 19 -13.80 1.91 22.84
CA LEU A 19 -13.62 0.88 23.88
C LEU A 19 -12.16 0.78 24.34
N VAL A 20 -11.22 0.61 23.40
CA VAL A 20 -9.78 0.45 23.64
C VAL A 20 -9.25 1.60 24.48
N SER A 21 -9.60 2.85 24.16
CA SER A 21 -9.16 4.03 24.92
C SER A 21 -9.62 4.04 26.38
N ARG A 22 -10.74 3.38 26.70
CA ARG A 22 -11.25 3.25 28.08
C ARG A 22 -10.61 2.09 28.84
N VAL A 23 -10.25 1.01 28.14
CA VAL A 23 -9.84 -0.25 28.79
C VAL A 23 -8.34 -0.48 28.82
N ALA A 24 -7.60 0.20 27.95
CA ALA A 24 -6.14 0.14 27.88
C ALA A 24 -5.50 1.55 27.88
N PRO A 25 -5.87 2.45 28.82
CA PRO A 25 -5.12 3.69 29.02
C PRO A 25 -3.70 3.38 29.54
N ALA A 26 -2.80 4.34 29.44
CA ALA A 26 -1.39 4.17 29.80
C ALA A 26 -1.21 3.56 31.21
N GLU A 27 -2.00 4.00 32.20
CA GLU A 27 -1.93 3.49 33.57
C GLU A 27 -2.16 1.97 33.65
N VAL A 28 -3.11 1.44 32.85
CA VAL A 28 -3.39 0.01 32.78
C VAL A 28 -2.24 -0.74 32.09
N LEU A 29 -1.66 -0.16 31.03
CA LEU A 29 -0.52 -0.75 30.34
C LEU A 29 0.69 -0.87 31.27
N HIS A 30 0.98 0.19 32.03
CA HIS A 30 2.10 0.22 32.98
C HIS A 30 1.85 -0.67 34.20
N GLU A 31 0.63 -0.76 34.71
CA GLU A 31 0.28 -1.71 35.77
C GLU A 31 0.50 -3.16 35.28
N ALA A 32 0.12 -3.47 34.05
CA ALA A 32 0.29 -4.79 33.45
C ALA A 32 1.75 -5.16 33.13
N LEU A 33 2.69 -4.20 33.15
CA LEU A 33 4.13 -4.49 33.07
C LEU A 33 4.65 -5.13 34.36
N GLU A 34 4.10 -4.74 35.50
CA GLU A 34 4.55 -5.16 36.84
C GLU A 34 3.68 -6.25 37.46
N THR A 35 2.41 -6.29 37.09
CA THR A 35 1.41 -7.18 37.69
C THR A 35 0.77 -8.09 36.65
N PRO A 36 0.58 -9.39 36.96
CA PRO A 36 -0.13 -10.30 36.06
C PRO A 36 -1.55 -9.82 35.78
N ILE A 37 -1.94 -9.88 34.51
CA ILE A 37 -3.29 -9.52 34.06
C ILE A 37 -4.31 -10.49 34.68
N PRO A 38 -5.44 -9.99 35.22
CA PRO A 38 -6.55 -10.85 35.67
C PRO A 38 -7.02 -11.82 34.58
N ASN A 39 -7.53 -12.98 34.99
CA ASN A 39 -8.13 -13.95 34.08
C ASN A 39 -9.58 -14.28 34.50
N PRO A 40 -10.61 -13.88 33.73
CA PRO A 40 -10.53 -13.05 32.51
C PRO A 40 -10.09 -11.60 32.81
N PRO A 41 -9.55 -10.86 31.82
CA PRO A 41 -9.24 -9.43 31.99
C PRO A 41 -10.48 -8.59 32.26
N ALA A 42 -10.31 -7.43 32.90
CA ALA A 42 -11.44 -6.55 33.28
C ALA A 42 -12.32 -6.12 32.09
N TYR A 43 -11.72 -5.95 30.90
CA TYR A 43 -12.45 -5.54 29.69
C TYR A 43 -13.21 -6.68 29.01
N TRP A 44 -12.95 -7.94 29.40
CA TRP A 44 -13.36 -9.12 28.64
C TRP A 44 -14.87 -9.18 28.40
N ARG A 45 -15.64 -8.90 29.46
CA ARG A 45 -17.09 -8.85 29.41
C ARG A 45 -17.60 -7.67 28.57
N ALA A 46 -16.97 -6.51 28.66
CA ALA A 46 -17.37 -5.35 27.86
C ALA A 46 -17.13 -5.58 26.36
N ALA A 47 -16.05 -6.29 26.00
CA ALA A 47 -15.80 -6.71 24.62
C ALA A 47 -16.85 -7.73 24.14
N ALA A 48 -17.26 -8.68 24.99
CA ALA A 48 -18.32 -9.63 24.70
C ALA A 48 -19.69 -8.96 24.52
N GLU A 49 -20.06 -8.03 25.40
CA GLU A 49 -21.31 -7.26 25.31
C GLU A 49 -21.39 -6.39 24.05
N GLN A 50 -20.24 -6.04 23.45
CA GLN A 50 -20.15 -5.37 22.14
C GLN A 50 -20.07 -6.34 20.95
N GLY A 51 -20.12 -7.65 21.18
CA GLY A 51 -20.04 -8.67 20.11
C GLY A 51 -18.65 -8.86 19.51
N LEU A 52 -17.59 -8.31 20.11
CA LEU A 52 -16.27 -8.26 19.48
C LEU A 52 -15.56 -9.62 19.41
N HIS A 53 -15.84 -10.54 20.33
CA HIS A 53 -15.26 -11.90 20.29
C HIS A 53 -15.83 -12.75 19.15
N GLY A 54 -17.06 -12.46 18.73
CA GLY A 54 -17.78 -13.20 17.69
C GLY A 54 -18.04 -12.39 16.43
N VAL A 55 -17.27 -11.32 16.17
CA VAL A 55 -17.54 -10.42 15.03
C VAL A 55 -17.54 -11.16 13.69
N HIS A 56 -16.60 -12.08 13.48
CA HIS A 56 -16.47 -12.93 12.27
C HIS A 56 -17.26 -14.23 12.33
N LEU A 57 -17.92 -14.53 13.46
CA LEU A 57 -18.63 -15.78 13.66
C LEU A 57 -20.07 -15.66 13.15
N ALA A 58 -20.64 -16.79 12.71
CA ALA A 58 -22.02 -16.82 12.22
C ALA A 58 -23.03 -16.48 13.33
N GLU A 59 -24.16 -15.87 12.96
CA GLU A 59 -25.24 -15.55 13.91
C GLU A 59 -25.82 -16.80 14.59
N SER A 60 -25.75 -17.95 13.93
CA SER A 60 -26.19 -19.27 14.45
C SER A 60 -25.42 -19.74 15.68
N VAL A 61 -24.21 -19.21 15.89
CA VAL A 61 -23.36 -19.48 17.05
C VAL A 61 -23.16 -18.21 17.90
N ASP A 62 -24.18 -17.36 17.97
CA ASP A 62 -24.20 -16.10 18.73
C ASP A 62 -23.15 -15.06 18.27
N GLY A 63 -22.64 -15.19 17.03
CA GLY A 63 -21.75 -14.22 16.39
C GLY A 63 -22.48 -13.02 15.78
N GLN A 64 -21.73 -12.17 15.08
CA GLN A 64 -22.26 -10.97 14.38
C GLN A 64 -22.43 -11.16 12.87
N GLY A 65 -21.97 -12.28 12.30
CA GLY A 65 -22.15 -12.62 10.89
C GLY A 65 -21.23 -11.89 9.91
N PHE A 66 -20.23 -11.13 10.37
CA PHE A 66 -19.25 -10.48 9.51
C PHE A 66 -18.12 -11.45 9.10
N GLY A 67 -17.08 -10.92 8.44
CA GLY A 67 -15.92 -11.68 7.99
C GLY A 67 -14.65 -11.45 8.81
N LEU A 68 -13.56 -12.04 8.34
CA LEU A 68 -12.21 -11.85 8.83
C LEU A 68 -11.70 -10.43 8.55
N LEU A 69 -12.24 -9.72 7.54
CA LEU A 69 -11.95 -8.31 7.33
C LEU A 69 -12.40 -7.44 8.51
N GLU A 70 -13.64 -7.59 8.99
CA GLU A 70 -14.12 -6.87 10.17
C GLU A 70 -13.35 -7.27 11.42
N LEU A 71 -13.02 -8.55 11.58
CA LEU A 71 -12.15 -8.99 12.67
C LEU A 71 -10.77 -8.35 12.60
N ALA A 72 -10.16 -8.25 11.42
CA ALA A 72 -8.87 -7.58 11.23
C ALA A 72 -8.94 -6.09 11.62
N ILE A 73 -10.04 -5.40 11.34
CA ILE A 73 -10.28 -4.03 11.80
C ILE A 73 -10.29 -3.96 13.33
N VAL A 74 -11.04 -4.85 14.00
CA VAL A 74 -11.10 -4.93 15.46
C VAL A 74 -9.70 -5.19 16.04
N ILE A 75 -8.98 -6.19 15.52
CA ILE A 75 -7.63 -6.54 15.98
C ILE A 75 -6.64 -5.40 15.76
N ALA A 76 -6.74 -4.66 14.66
CA ALA A 76 -5.86 -3.50 14.42
C ALA A 76 -6.06 -2.39 15.46
N GLU A 77 -7.29 -2.15 15.93
CA GLU A 77 -7.54 -1.19 17.00
C GLU A 77 -7.11 -1.73 18.38
N PHE A 78 -7.23 -3.04 18.63
CA PHE A 78 -6.63 -3.69 19.81
C PHE A 78 -5.10 -3.60 19.81
N GLY A 79 -4.47 -3.76 18.64
CA GLY A 79 -3.05 -3.52 18.43
C GLY A 79 -2.67 -2.07 18.65
N TYR A 80 -3.47 -1.13 18.15
CA TYR A 80 -3.27 0.31 18.38
C TYR A 80 -3.27 0.67 19.86
N GLY A 81 -4.09 0.01 20.69
CA GLY A 81 -4.10 0.21 22.14
C GLY A 81 -3.15 -0.69 22.94
N ALA A 82 -2.37 -1.56 22.28
CA ALA A 82 -1.57 -2.60 22.92
C ALA A 82 -2.35 -3.39 23.99
N VAL A 83 -3.63 -3.68 23.72
CA VAL A 83 -4.56 -4.20 24.75
C VAL A 83 -3.96 -5.47 25.39
N PRO A 84 -3.81 -5.51 26.72
CA PRO A 84 -3.25 -6.66 27.43
C PRO A 84 -4.17 -7.88 27.34
N GLY A 85 -3.62 -9.09 27.37
CA GLY A 85 -4.41 -10.31 27.65
C GLY A 85 -4.73 -11.17 26.43
N PRO A 86 -5.80 -11.97 26.45
CA PRO A 86 -5.98 -13.09 25.54
C PRO A 86 -6.89 -12.80 24.33
N PHE A 87 -7.33 -11.55 24.11
CA PHE A 87 -8.33 -11.26 23.06
C PHE A 87 -7.90 -11.75 21.67
N VAL A 88 -6.75 -11.29 21.17
CA VAL A 88 -6.24 -11.68 19.84
C VAL A 88 -6.00 -13.20 19.73
N PRO A 89 -5.33 -13.89 20.67
CA PRO A 89 -5.24 -15.35 20.66
C PRO A 89 -6.59 -16.08 20.64
N SER A 90 -7.58 -15.56 21.38
CA SER A 90 -8.90 -16.18 21.48
C SER A 90 -9.69 -16.04 20.18
N VAL A 91 -9.68 -14.85 19.56
CA VAL A 91 -10.37 -14.66 18.28
C VAL A 91 -9.67 -15.41 17.14
N ILE A 92 -8.33 -15.54 17.16
CA ILE A 92 -7.60 -16.42 16.23
C ILE A 92 -8.04 -17.88 16.40
N ALA A 93 -8.09 -18.38 17.64
CA ALA A 93 -8.56 -19.75 17.91
C ALA A 93 -9.99 -19.98 17.39
N SER A 94 -10.89 -19.02 17.63
CA SER A 94 -12.26 -19.10 17.12
C SER A 94 -12.34 -19.00 15.59
N ALA A 95 -11.48 -18.22 14.93
CA ALA A 95 -11.41 -18.13 13.48
C ALA A 95 -10.93 -19.44 12.85
N LEU A 96 -9.97 -20.12 13.47
CA LEU A 96 -9.53 -21.46 13.04
C LEU A 96 -10.65 -22.49 13.17
N ILE A 97 -11.37 -22.49 14.31
CA ILE A 97 -12.50 -23.40 14.52
C ILE A 97 -13.62 -23.11 13.50
N ALA A 98 -13.95 -21.84 13.27
CA ALA A 98 -15.00 -21.44 12.33
C ALA A 98 -14.67 -21.75 10.87
N ALA A 99 -13.39 -21.68 10.49
CA ALA A 99 -12.93 -22.06 9.16
C ALA A 99 -13.07 -23.58 8.90
N HIS A 100 -13.03 -24.40 9.95
CA HIS A 100 -13.30 -25.83 9.87
C HIS A 100 -14.81 -26.14 9.84
N ASP A 101 -15.56 -25.56 10.78
CA ASP A 101 -17.00 -25.73 10.93
C ASP A 101 -17.61 -24.46 11.54
N ARG A 102 -18.44 -23.77 10.74
CA ARG A 102 -19.10 -22.50 11.14
C ARG A 102 -20.13 -22.70 12.26
N GLU A 103 -20.57 -23.92 12.50
CA GLU A 103 -21.58 -24.31 13.49
C GLU A 103 -20.97 -25.06 14.70
N ALA A 104 -19.63 -25.09 14.80
CA ALA A 104 -18.94 -25.81 15.87
C ALA A 104 -19.42 -25.32 17.24
N LYS A 105 -19.80 -26.26 18.12
CA LYS A 105 -20.43 -25.96 19.42
C LYS A 105 -19.60 -25.05 20.34
N LEU A 106 -18.27 -25.07 20.20
CA LEU A 106 -17.37 -24.22 20.96
C LEU A 106 -17.50 -22.73 20.62
N LEU A 107 -17.98 -22.41 19.41
CA LEU A 107 -18.02 -21.04 18.90
C LEU A 107 -18.97 -20.14 19.69
N SER A 108 -20.14 -20.64 20.13
CA SER A 108 -21.07 -19.86 20.96
C SER A 108 -20.43 -19.42 22.29
N GLN A 109 -19.66 -20.30 22.94
CA GLN A 109 -18.95 -19.96 24.18
C GLN A 109 -17.75 -19.03 23.95
N LEU A 110 -17.10 -19.13 22.79
CA LEU A 110 -16.04 -18.20 22.39
C LEU A 110 -16.63 -16.81 22.05
N ALA A 111 -17.77 -16.77 21.37
CA ALA A 111 -18.49 -15.54 21.01
C ALA A 111 -19.01 -14.79 22.25
N SER A 112 -19.58 -15.52 23.22
CA SER A 112 -20.06 -14.95 24.48
C SER A 112 -18.92 -14.52 25.42
N GLY A 113 -17.69 -14.99 25.17
CA GLY A 113 -16.54 -14.80 26.05
C GLY A 113 -16.57 -15.70 27.30
N ASP A 114 -17.48 -16.68 27.39
CA ASP A 114 -17.46 -17.68 28.47
C ASP A 114 -16.22 -18.59 28.38
N LEU A 115 -15.69 -18.75 27.17
CA LEU A 115 -14.51 -19.55 26.89
C LEU A 115 -13.40 -18.68 26.29
N ILE A 116 -12.18 -18.87 26.79
CA ILE A 116 -10.97 -18.21 26.26
C ILE A 116 -10.20 -19.22 25.42
N GLY A 117 -9.91 -18.85 24.17
CA GLY A 117 -9.07 -19.61 23.26
C GLY A 117 -7.61 -19.16 23.27
N ALA A 118 -6.72 -20.09 22.92
CA ALA A 118 -5.36 -19.80 22.49
C ALA A 118 -5.01 -20.64 21.26
N TYR A 119 -3.91 -20.27 20.60
CA TYR A 119 -3.43 -20.97 19.41
C TYR A 119 -1.91 -21.08 19.44
N ALA A 120 -1.35 -22.01 18.67
CA ALA A 120 0.06 -22.01 18.30
C ALA A 120 0.19 -22.04 16.78
N LEU A 121 1.19 -21.32 16.23
CA LEU A 121 1.48 -21.38 14.80
C LEU A 121 2.23 -22.67 14.42
N GLU A 122 3.08 -23.13 15.33
CA GLU A 122 3.96 -24.30 15.16
C GLU A 122 3.97 -25.12 16.46
N SER A 123 4.19 -26.42 16.34
CA SER A 123 4.38 -27.31 17.50
C SER A 123 5.23 -28.53 17.13
N ASP A 124 5.77 -29.19 18.16
CA ASP A 124 6.41 -30.50 18.06
C ASP A 124 5.44 -31.62 18.51
N LEU A 125 4.12 -31.39 18.42
CA LEU A 125 3.09 -32.37 18.78
C LEU A 125 2.91 -33.42 17.67
N THR A 126 2.73 -34.67 18.07
CA THR A 126 2.45 -35.81 17.18
C THR A 126 1.22 -36.56 17.67
N ALA A 127 0.42 -37.11 16.75
CA ALA A 127 -0.69 -38.01 17.07
C ALA A 127 -0.47 -39.41 16.50
N GLU A 128 -0.82 -40.43 17.29
CA GLU A 128 -0.94 -41.82 16.83
C GLU A 128 -2.41 -42.25 16.90
N GLU A 129 -2.88 -42.93 15.86
CA GLU A 129 -4.23 -43.49 15.83
C GLU A 129 -4.29 -44.75 16.70
N GLN A 130 -5.22 -44.76 17.66
CA GLN A 130 -5.65 -45.96 18.36
C GLN A 130 -7.00 -46.39 17.78
N GLY A 131 -7.19 -47.70 17.60
CA GLY A 131 -8.36 -48.24 16.86
C GLY A 131 -9.69 -47.61 17.28
N ASP A 132 -10.63 -47.53 16.32
CA ASP A 132 -11.89 -46.76 16.37
C ASP A 132 -11.78 -45.24 16.09
N GLY A 133 -10.64 -44.78 15.53
CA GLY A 133 -10.48 -43.42 15.03
C GLY A 133 -10.16 -42.38 16.11
N GLU A 134 -9.75 -42.84 17.29
CA GLU A 134 -9.25 -41.99 18.37
C GLU A 134 -7.77 -41.67 18.15
N LEU A 135 -7.38 -40.44 18.47
CA LEU A 135 -6.00 -39.98 18.34
C LEU A 135 -5.38 -39.77 19.72
N VAL A 136 -4.14 -40.23 19.89
CA VAL A 136 -3.36 -40.02 21.12
C VAL A 136 -2.23 -39.03 20.84
N ILE A 137 -2.32 -37.86 21.45
CA ILE A 137 -1.42 -36.73 21.20
C ILE A 137 -0.31 -36.67 22.26
N ARG A 138 0.93 -36.51 21.79
CA ARG A 138 2.14 -36.37 22.60
C ARG A 138 3.04 -35.27 22.04
N GLY A 139 3.85 -34.67 22.89
CA GLY A 139 4.86 -33.67 22.49
C GLY A 139 4.57 -32.29 23.09
N GLU A 140 5.21 -31.26 22.53
CA GLU A 140 5.23 -29.93 23.11
C GLU A 140 4.91 -28.85 22.07
N ALA A 141 4.13 -27.85 22.46
CA ALA A 141 4.05 -26.56 21.79
C ALA A 141 4.69 -25.49 22.69
N ARG A 142 5.64 -24.72 22.16
CA ARG A 142 6.40 -23.74 22.94
C ARG A 142 5.95 -22.33 22.64
N SER A 143 6.05 -21.46 23.65
CA SER A 143 5.74 -20.03 23.52
C SER A 143 4.31 -19.75 23.04
N VAL A 144 3.34 -20.52 23.53
CA VAL A 144 1.93 -20.41 23.16
C VAL A 144 1.32 -19.17 23.83
N PRO A 145 0.88 -18.14 23.07
CA PRO A 145 0.32 -16.91 23.63
C PRO A 145 -0.98 -17.21 24.36
N ALA A 146 -1.15 -16.63 25.55
CA ALA A 146 -2.32 -16.76 26.40
C ALA A 146 -2.71 -18.19 26.81
N ALA A 147 -1.87 -19.21 26.58
CA ALA A 147 -2.21 -20.60 26.91
C ALA A 147 -2.58 -20.82 28.39
N ALA A 148 -1.91 -20.14 29.32
CA ALA A 148 -2.24 -20.24 30.75
C ALA A 148 -3.58 -19.59 31.13
N GLN A 149 -4.16 -18.79 30.23
CA GLN A 149 -5.46 -18.14 30.40
C GLN A 149 -6.57 -18.89 29.68
N ALA A 150 -6.21 -19.75 28.72
CA ALA A 150 -7.13 -20.42 27.83
C ALA A 150 -7.77 -21.66 28.46
N ALA A 151 -8.99 -21.95 28.03
CA ALA A 151 -9.69 -23.19 28.30
C ALA A 151 -9.67 -24.14 27.08
N ILE A 152 -9.50 -23.61 25.86
CA ILE A 152 -9.26 -24.39 24.63
C ILE A 152 -8.00 -23.89 23.92
N LEU A 153 -7.22 -24.80 23.36
CA LEU A 153 -6.03 -24.50 22.56
C LEU A 153 -6.18 -25.13 21.17
N VAL A 154 -6.02 -24.33 20.12
CA VAL A 154 -5.98 -24.80 18.73
C VAL A 154 -4.52 -24.92 18.28
N LEU A 155 -4.04 -26.16 18.12
CA LEU A 155 -2.63 -26.46 17.90
C LEU A 155 -2.45 -27.29 16.61
N PRO A 156 -1.40 -27.04 15.81
CA PRO A 156 -1.02 -27.94 14.73
C PRO A 156 -0.41 -29.20 15.33
N VAL A 157 -0.76 -30.37 14.80
CA VAL A 157 -0.29 -31.68 15.26
C VAL A 157 0.12 -32.51 14.05
N ALA A 158 1.31 -33.11 14.09
CA ALA A 158 1.74 -34.03 13.05
C ALA A 158 0.98 -35.36 13.15
N ILE A 159 0.25 -35.71 12.09
CA ILE A 159 -0.54 -36.95 11.99
C ILE A 159 -0.10 -37.68 10.72
N GLY A 160 0.53 -38.84 10.88
CA GLY A 160 1.14 -39.55 9.74
C GLY A 160 2.23 -38.72 9.07
N SER A 161 2.04 -38.36 7.80
CA SER A 161 2.98 -37.51 7.02
C SER A 161 2.54 -36.05 6.91
N GLY A 162 1.39 -35.68 7.48
CA GLY A 162 0.80 -34.34 7.39
C GLY A 162 0.76 -33.62 8.73
N ILE A 163 0.35 -32.35 8.69
CA ILE A 163 0.05 -31.54 9.87
C ILE A 163 -1.42 -31.16 9.81
N GLU A 164 -2.15 -31.48 10.87
CA GLU A 164 -3.57 -31.17 11.04
C GLU A 164 -3.78 -30.22 12.22
N TRP A 165 -4.87 -29.46 12.22
CA TRP A 165 -5.23 -28.61 13.35
C TRP A 165 -6.15 -29.33 14.33
N VAL A 166 -5.90 -29.17 15.63
CA VAL A 166 -6.64 -29.86 16.69
C VAL A 166 -7.03 -28.87 17.79
N ALA A 167 -8.27 -28.96 18.29
CA ALA A 167 -8.76 -28.22 19.45
C ALA A 167 -8.66 -29.08 20.73
N LEU A 168 -7.78 -28.70 21.66
CA LEU A 168 -7.51 -29.42 22.91
C LEU A 168 -8.01 -28.65 24.12
N ASP A 169 -8.64 -29.35 25.06
CA ASP A 169 -9.03 -28.77 26.34
C ASP A 169 -7.78 -28.48 27.18
N ALA A 170 -7.66 -27.26 27.72
CA ALA A 170 -6.52 -26.88 28.55
C ALA A 170 -6.35 -27.78 29.77
N ALA A 171 -7.45 -28.33 30.29
CA ALA A 171 -7.47 -29.24 31.43
C ALA A 171 -6.80 -30.60 31.17
N SER A 172 -6.66 -31.01 29.90
CA SER A 172 -5.94 -32.24 29.53
C SER A 172 -4.45 -32.01 29.25
N LEU A 173 -3.96 -30.78 29.38
CA LEU A 173 -2.60 -30.39 29.03
C LEU A 173 -1.80 -29.95 30.27
N GLU A 174 -0.49 -30.16 30.24
CA GLU A 174 0.40 -29.51 31.19
C GLU A 174 0.83 -28.15 30.61
N ILE A 175 0.37 -27.06 31.24
CA ILE A 175 0.65 -25.69 30.79
C ILE A 175 1.58 -25.01 31.79
N LYS A 176 2.77 -24.65 31.32
CA LYS A 176 3.82 -24.02 32.13
C LYS A 176 4.06 -22.58 31.68
N PRO A 177 3.57 -21.57 32.41
CA PRO A 177 3.85 -20.17 32.11
C PRO A 177 5.35 -19.88 32.06
N VAL A 178 5.77 -19.07 31.09
CA VAL A 178 7.14 -18.56 31.00
C VAL A 178 7.17 -17.06 30.85
N ARG A 179 8.31 -16.45 31.20
CA ARG A 179 8.45 -15.00 31.15
C ARG A 179 8.47 -14.53 29.68
N SER A 180 7.46 -13.75 29.31
CA SER A 180 7.38 -13.11 28.00
C SER A 180 8.32 -11.90 27.89
N VAL A 181 8.74 -11.58 26.67
CA VAL A 181 9.41 -10.30 26.36
C VAL A 181 8.46 -9.11 26.51
N ASP A 182 7.17 -9.37 26.28
CA ASP A 182 6.05 -8.47 26.53
C ASP A 182 5.18 -9.03 27.66
N PRO A 183 5.28 -8.50 28.89
CA PRO A 183 4.44 -8.92 30.00
C PRO A 183 2.93 -8.83 29.72
N LEU A 184 2.50 -7.94 28.82
CA LEU A 184 1.09 -7.76 28.47
C LEU A 184 0.56 -8.89 27.57
N ARG A 185 1.45 -9.69 26.97
CA ARG A 185 1.12 -10.90 26.21
C ARG A 185 1.82 -12.09 26.86
N PRO A 186 1.20 -12.73 27.89
CA PRO A 186 1.78 -13.88 28.55
C PRO A 186 1.90 -15.06 27.58
N VAL A 187 2.94 -15.87 27.77
CA VAL A 187 3.19 -17.09 26.97
C VAL A 187 3.42 -18.29 27.90
N ALA A 188 3.13 -19.49 27.42
CA ALA A 188 3.40 -20.73 28.15
C ALA A 188 3.95 -21.83 27.22
N HIS A 189 4.67 -22.78 27.80
CA HIS A 189 4.89 -24.09 27.19
C HIS A 189 3.68 -24.98 27.45
N VAL A 190 3.28 -25.75 26.45
CA VAL A 190 2.11 -26.63 26.48
C VAL A 190 2.59 -28.03 26.14
N GLN A 191 2.38 -28.98 27.03
CA GLN A 191 2.80 -30.36 26.87
C GLN A 191 1.57 -31.28 26.84
N ALA A 192 1.51 -32.13 25.82
CA ALA A 192 0.58 -33.25 25.77
C ALA A 192 1.32 -34.55 26.14
N SER A 193 0.73 -35.33 27.03
CA SER A 193 1.34 -36.54 27.61
C SER A 193 0.49 -37.79 27.34
N GLY A 194 0.00 -37.94 26.11
CA GLY A 194 -0.92 -39.02 25.73
C GLY A 194 -2.36 -38.59 25.91
N VAL A 195 -2.71 -37.43 25.34
CA VAL A 195 -4.07 -36.90 25.38
C VAL A 195 -4.90 -37.61 24.32
N GLU A 196 -5.93 -38.32 24.75
CA GLU A 196 -6.90 -38.99 23.86
C GLU A 196 -7.94 -37.98 23.39
N ILE A 197 -8.17 -37.93 22.08
CA ILE A 197 -9.21 -37.11 21.47
C ILE A 197 -10.05 -37.91 20.48
N GLY A 198 -11.32 -37.53 20.37
CA GLY A 198 -12.23 -37.98 19.32
C GLY A 198 -12.10 -37.14 18.05
N SER A 199 -12.77 -37.59 16.99
CA SER A 199 -12.82 -36.92 15.69
C SER A 199 -13.51 -35.55 15.73
N ASP A 200 -14.30 -35.25 16.76
CA ASP A 200 -14.95 -33.95 16.99
C ASP A 200 -13.97 -32.83 17.39
N ARG A 201 -12.74 -33.19 17.77
CA ARG A 201 -11.67 -32.24 18.11
C ARG A 201 -10.68 -32.01 16.97
N LEU A 202 -10.75 -32.82 15.91
CA LEU A 202 -9.91 -32.70 14.72
C LEU A 202 -10.54 -31.71 13.73
N LEU A 203 -9.82 -30.65 13.39
CA LEU A 203 -10.30 -29.64 12.45
C LEU A 203 -10.03 -30.06 10.99
N SER A 204 -10.53 -31.23 10.59
CA SER A 204 -10.20 -31.93 9.34
C SER A 204 -10.50 -31.17 8.03
N ASN A 205 -11.48 -30.25 8.04
CA ASN A 205 -11.77 -29.36 6.90
C ASN A 205 -10.83 -28.15 6.78
N LEU A 206 -9.91 -27.95 7.73
CA LEU A 206 -8.98 -26.82 7.72
C LEU A 206 -7.58 -27.28 7.34
N SER A 207 -7.13 -26.93 6.14
CA SER A 207 -5.77 -27.25 5.72
C SER A 207 -4.71 -26.51 6.56
N GLN A 208 -3.51 -27.06 6.61
CA GLN A 208 -2.37 -26.39 7.27
C GLN A 208 -2.14 -24.98 6.69
N SER A 209 -2.22 -24.82 5.36
CA SER A 209 -1.95 -23.54 4.70
C SER A 209 -3.04 -22.49 4.97
N ALA A 210 -4.31 -22.90 4.97
CA ALA A 210 -5.44 -22.05 5.33
C ALA A 210 -5.36 -21.59 6.78
N GLY A 211 -5.17 -22.50 7.73
CA GLY A 211 -5.03 -22.15 9.14
C GLY A 211 -3.86 -21.19 9.38
N ARG A 212 -2.73 -21.43 8.71
CA ARG A 212 -1.56 -20.53 8.78
C ARG A 212 -1.84 -19.14 8.21
N ALA A 213 -2.55 -19.07 7.08
CA ALA A 213 -2.94 -17.82 6.46
C ALA A 213 -3.87 -17.00 7.37
N ILE A 214 -4.86 -17.64 8.02
CA ILE A 214 -5.73 -17.00 9.01
C ILE A 214 -4.90 -16.40 10.15
N VAL A 215 -4.05 -17.21 10.79
CA VAL A 215 -3.23 -16.76 11.94
C VAL A 215 -2.36 -15.57 11.55
N THR A 216 -1.66 -15.66 10.43
CA THR A 216 -0.68 -14.66 10.01
C THR A 216 -1.33 -13.37 9.53
N THR A 217 -2.49 -13.44 8.88
CA THR A 217 -3.27 -12.24 8.53
C THR A 217 -3.76 -11.50 9.77
N LEU A 218 -4.31 -12.22 10.76
CA LEU A 218 -4.82 -11.60 11.99
C LEU A 218 -3.69 -11.04 12.87
N LEU A 219 -2.53 -11.71 12.95
CA LEU A 219 -1.33 -11.15 13.57
C LEU A 219 -0.82 -9.91 12.83
N SER A 220 -0.90 -9.90 11.50
CA SER A 220 -0.51 -8.75 10.69
C SER A 220 -1.41 -7.56 10.96
N ALA A 221 -2.71 -7.79 11.22
CA ALA A 221 -3.64 -6.76 11.67
C ALA A 221 -3.22 -6.12 13.00
N GLU A 222 -2.82 -6.93 13.99
CA GLU A 222 -2.30 -6.41 15.26
C GLU A 222 -1.02 -5.58 15.03
N ALA A 223 -0.11 -6.08 14.19
CA ALA A 223 1.14 -5.43 13.86
C ALA A 223 0.94 -4.04 13.19
N VAL A 224 -0.01 -3.90 12.26
CA VAL A 224 -0.31 -2.58 11.67
C VAL A 224 -0.96 -1.63 12.69
N GLY A 225 -1.71 -2.14 13.67
CA GLY A 225 -2.17 -1.37 14.82
C GLY A 225 -1.02 -0.74 15.61
N ILE A 226 -0.01 -1.55 15.94
CA ILE A 226 1.22 -1.11 16.62
C ILE A 226 1.99 -0.07 15.78
N ALA A 227 2.14 -0.32 14.47
CA ALA A 227 2.83 0.61 13.56
C ALA A 227 2.12 1.97 13.47
N ARG A 228 0.78 1.96 13.42
CA ARG A 228 -0.06 3.17 13.44
C ARG A 228 0.13 3.95 14.73
N TRP A 229 0.01 3.31 15.89
CA TRP A 229 0.23 3.98 17.18
C TRP A 229 1.62 4.62 17.26
N ALA A 230 2.65 3.88 16.84
CA ALA A 230 4.02 4.38 16.89
C ALA A 230 4.22 5.61 15.99
N THR A 231 3.64 5.58 14.79
CA THR A 231 3.66 6.70 13.84
C THR A 231 2.92 7.93 14.37
N ASP A 232 1.71 7.73 14.88
CA ASP A 232 0.88 8.81 15.41
C ASP A 232 1.53 9.45 16.64
N THR A 233 2.05 8.64 17.56
CA THR A 233 2.73 9.09 18.78
C THR A 233 4.03 9.84 18.46
N ALA A 234 4.85 9.32 17.55
CA ALA A 234 6.08 10.00 17.12
C ALA A 234 5.78 11.35 16.46
N SER A 235 4.81 11.39 15.55
CA SER A 235 4.45 12.63 14.83
C SER A 235 3.81 13.66 15.77
N ALA A 236 2.99 13.24 16.73
CA ALA A 236 2.40 14.11 17.74
C ALA A 236 3.49 14.75 18.62
N TYR A 237 4.45 13.95 19.11
CA TYR A 237 5.58 14.46 19.88
C TYR A 237 6.45 15.42 19.05
N ALA A 238 6.71 15.10 17.78
CA ALA A 238 7.50 15.92 16.89
C ALA A 238 6.92 17.33 16.64
N LYS A 239 5.59 17.49 16.74
CA LYS A 239 4.91 18.80 16.63
C LYS A 239 5.16 19.72 17.81
N ILE A 240 5.37 19.16 19.00
CA ILE A 240 5.37 19.94 20.25
C ILE A 240 6.74 20.01 20.91
N ARG A 241 7.62 19.04 20.68
CA ARG A 241 8.95 18.99 21.29
C ARG A 241 9.86 20.03 20.66
N GLU A 242 10.46 20.93 21.44
CA GLU A 242 11.31 21.99 20.89
C GLU A 242 12.82 21.82 21.08
N GLN A 243 13.61 21.86 20.01
CA GLN A 243 15.07 21.98 20.08
C GLN A 243 15.52 23.21 19.29
N PHE A 244 16.53 23.92 19.79
CA PHE A 244 17.04 25.14 19.15
C PHE A 244 15.92 26.18 18.86
N GLY A 245 14.94 26.29 19.78
CA GLY A 245 13.84 27.25 19.70
C GLY A 245 12.78 26.94 18.64
N ARG A 246 12.68 25.69 18.16
CA ARG A 246 11.64 25.27 17.21
C ARG A 246 11.19 23.83 17.44
N PRO A 247 9.95 23.48 17.04
CA PRO A 247 9.51 22.09 17.04
C PRO A 247 10.45 21.18 16.24
N ILE A 248 10.77 20.00 16.77
CA ILE A 248 11.69 19.08 16.12
C ILE A 248 11.16 18.58 14.77
N GLY A 249 9.85 18.59 14.57
CA GLY A 249 9.19 18.29 13.29
C GLY A 249 9.50 19.29 12.17
N GLN A 250 10.15 20.43 12.45
CA GLN A 250 10.70 21.34 11.42
C GLN A 250 12.08 20.91 10.92
N PHE A 251 12.77 19.99 11.60
CA PHE A 251 14.05 19.47 11.12
C PHE A 251 13.80 18.32 10.15
N GLN A 252 14.28 18.46 8.90
CA GLN A 252 14.05 17.47 7.84
C GLN A 252 14.36 16.04 8.26
N ALA A 253 15.42 15.80 9.05
CA ALA A 253 15.76 14.45 9.51
C ALA A 253 14.64 13.78 10.33
N ILE A 254 14.01 14.52 11.26
CA ILE A 254 12.88 14.00 12.06
C ILE A 254 11.61 13.96 11.20
N LYS A 255 11.39 15.00 10.40
CA LYS A 255 10.24 15.09 9.50
C LYS A 255 10.16 13.90 8.54
N HIS A 256 11.26 13.61 7.84
CA HIS A 256 11.38 12.52 6.89
C HIS A 256 11.26 11.17 7.59
N LYS A 257 11.85 11.00 8.78
CA LYS A 257 11.66 9.79 9.59
C LYS A 257 10.17 9.52 9.85
N CYS A 258 9.40 10.50 10.32
CA CYS A 258 7.96 10.33 10.51
C CYS A 258 7.22 10.05 9.19
N ALA A 259 7.62 10.67 8.07
CA ALA A 259 7.05 10.40 6.75
C ALA A 259 7.32 8.96 6.26
N GLU A 260 8.50 8.41 6.54
CA GLU A 260 8.83 7.00 6.24
C GLU A 260 8.01 6.03 7.11
N MET A 261 7.78 6.37 8.38
CA MET A 261 6.96 5.54 9.27
C MET A 261 5.52 5.41 8.74
N ILE A 262 4.89 6.53 8.34
CA ILE A 262 3.53 6.47 7.78
C ILE A 262 3.50 5.78 6.42
N ALA A 263 4.49 6.02 5.54
CA ALA A 263 4.56 5.31 4.25
C ALA A 263 4.66 3.79 4.44
N THR A 264 5.52 3.36 5.37
CA THR A 264 5.70 1.95 5.74
C THR A 264 4.42 1.35 6.31
N THR A 265 3.76 2.08 7.22
CA THR A 265 2.51 1.68 7.85
C THR A 265 1.39 1.54 6.83
N GLU A 266 1.24 2.48 5.89
CA GLU A 266 0.22 2.42 4.84
C GLU A 266 0.43 1.25 3.88
N ARG A 267 1.68 0.96 3.50
CA ARG A 267 2.01 -0.21 2.66
C ARG A 267 1.61 -1.52 3.33
N ALA A 268 1.97 -1.69 4.60
CA ALA A 268 1.58 -2.87 5.37
C ALA A 268 0.07 -2.95 5.57
N THR A 269 -0.60 -1.83 5.86
CA THR A 269 -2.06 -1.77 6.02
C THR A 269 -2.79 -2.22 4.74
N ALA A 270 -2.31 -1.80 3.56
CA ALA A 270 -2.87 -2.24 2.28
C ALA A 270 -2.73 -3.75 2.06
N ALA A 271 -1.59 -4.34 2.45
CA ALA A 271 -1.37 -5.78 2.36
C ALA A 271 -2.28 -6.57 3.31
N VAL A 272 -2.46 -6.11 4.56
CA VAL A 272 -3.35 -6.77 5.52
C VAL A 272 -4.81 -6.70 5.07
N TRP A 273 -5.23 -5.56 4.53
CA TRP A 273 -6.58 -5.40 3.99
C TRP A 273 -6.88 -6.41 2.87
N ASP A 274 -5.95 -6.59 1.93
CA ASP A 274 -6.11 -7.58 0.85
C ASP A 274 -6.07 -9.02 1.37
N ALA A 275 -5.17 -9.33 2.30
CA ALA A 275 -5.08 -10.67 2.90
C ALA A 275 -6.36 -11.07 3.64
N ALA A 276 -7.01 -10.14 4.35
CA ALA A 276 -8.27 -10.42 5.03
C ALA A 276 -9.42 -10.64 4.03
N ARG A 277 -9.53 -9.82 2.98
CA ARG A 277 -10.51 -10.03 1.89
C ARG A 277 -10.30 -11.35 1.17
N ALA A 278 -9.05 -11.70 0.86
CA ALA A 278 -8.72 -12.96 0.19
C ALA A 278 -9.14 -14.19 1.03
N LEU A 279 -9.08 -14.09 2.36
CA LEU A 279 -9.56 -15.16 3.24
C LEU A 279 -11.09 -15.23 3.32
N ASP A 280 -11.78 -14.09 3.30
CA ASP A 280 -13.24 -14.07 3.23
C ASP A 280 -13.75 -14.68 1.91
N GLU A 281 -13.16 -14.31 0.78
CA GLU A 281 -13.44 -14.93 -0.53
C GLU A 281 -13.16 -16.44 -0.55
N ALA A 282 -12.07 -16.87 0.11
CA ALA A 282 -11.74 -18.29 0.24
C ALA A 282 -12.78 -19.02 1.12
N ALA A 283 -13.23 -18.41 2.21
CA ALA A 283 -14.25 -18.99 3.08
C ALA A 283 -15.61 -19.11 2.38
N GLU A 284 -16.00 -18.12 1.57
CA GLU A 284 -17.25 -18.13 0.79
C GLU A 284 -17.24 -19.21 -0.32
N SER A 285 -16.08 -19.47 -0.92
CA SER A 285 -15.88 -20.53 -1.92
C SER A 285 -15.63 -21.91 -1.31
N GLY A 286 -15.68 -22.05 0.01
CA GLY A 286 -15.47 -23.33 0.70
C GLY A 286 -14.02 -23.82 0.68
N TRP A 287 -13.06 -22.89 0.62
CA TRP A 287 -11.63 -23.15 0.51
C TRP A 287 -11.28 -24.00 -0.71
N ASP A 288 -11.76 -23.64 -1.90
CA ASP A 288 -11.40 -24.34 -3.13
C ASP A 288 -9.86 -24.42 -3.27
N ASN A 289 -9.34 -25.63 -3.09
CA ASN A 289 -7.90 -25.93 -3.01
C ASN A 289 -7.14 -25.70 -4.33
N THR A 290 -7.81 -25.27 -5.40
CA THR A 290 -7.17 -24.93 -6.67
C THR A 290 -6.62 -23.51 -6.71
N GLU A 291 -7.08 -22.60 -5.83
CA GLU A 291 -6.64 -21.20 -5.79
C GLU A 291 -5.79 -20.90 -4.53
N THR A 292 -4.52 -20.57 -4.74
CA THR A 292 -3.57 -20.16 -3.65
C THR A 292 -3.52 -18.64 -3.45
N ALA A 293 -4.55 -17.92 -3.93
CA ALA A 293 -4.59 -16.47 -3.89
C ALA A 293 -4.56 -15.92 -2.46
N TYR A 294 -5.28 -16.55 -1.52
CA TYR A 294 -5.25 -16.19 -0.11
C TYR A 294 -3.88 -16.50 0.54
N GLU A 295 -3.19 -17.56 0.11
CA GLU A 295 -1.86 -17.90 0.61
C GLU A 295 -0.82 -16.85 0.22
N PHE A 296 -0.86 -16.41 -1.04
CA PHE A 296 -0.01 -15.33 -1.53
C PHE A 296 -0.30 -14.03 -0.76
N ALA A 297 -1.57 -13.62 -0.65
CA ALA A 297 -1.95 -12.39 0.03
C ALA A 297 -1.54 -12.39 1.51
N ALA A 298 -1.80 -13.49 2.23
CA ALA A 298 -1.38 -13.64 3.62
C ALA A 298 0.15 -13.61 3.77
N ALA A 299 0.90 -14.23 2.85
CA ALA A 299 2.36 -14.19 2.86
C ALA A 299 2.91 -12.78 2.57
N VAL A 300 2.26 -11.99 1.70
CA VAL A 300 2.60 -10.57 1.48
C VAL A 300 2.36 -9.75 2.75
N ALA A 301 1.21 -9.92 3.42
CA ALA A 301 0.92 -9.26 4.70
C ALA A 301 1.94 -9.64 5.78
N ALA A 302 2.23 -10.94 5.93
CA ALA A 302 3.19 -11.47 6.89
C ALA A 302 4.64 -11.07 6.60
N THR A 303 4.97 -10.69 5.36
CA THR A 303 6.28 -10.14 5.00
C THR A 303 6.41 -8.67 5.43
N LEU A 304 5.33 -7.88 5.32
CA LEU A 304 5.39 -6.42 5.44
C LEU A 304 4.97 -5.89 6.82
N ALA A 305 3.94 -6.46 7.44
CA ALA A 305 3.36 -5.97 8.69
C ALA A 305 4.29 -6.10 9.91
N PRO A 306 4.97 -7.25 10.18
CA PRO A 306 5.89 -7.33 11.32
C PRO A 306 7.07 -6.36 11.20
N VAL A 307 7.58 -6.15 9.98
CA VAL A 307 8.63 -5.15 9.71
C VAL A 307 8.14 -3.75 10.00
N ALA A 308 6.92 -3.41 9.57
CA ALA A 308 6.31 -2.11 9.85
C ALA A 308 6.15 -1.86 11.36
N ALA A 309 5.64 -2.83 12.12
CA ALA A 309 5.49 -2.72 13.57
C ALA A 309 6.83 -2.49 14.26
N GLN A 310 7.85 -3.29 13.93
CA GLN A 310 9.16 -3.20 14.55
C GLN A 310 9.88 -1.89 14.21
N HIS A 311 9.97 -1.54 12.93
CA HIS A 311 10.65 -0.31 12.51
C HIS A 311 9.95 0.95 13.05
N CYS A 312 8.62 1.01 12.98
CA CYS A 312 7.90 2.18 13.49
C CYS A 312 8.03 2.29 15.02
N ALA A 313 7.98 1.19 15.77
CA ALA A 313 8.20 1.23 17.21
C ALA A 313 9.63 1.69 17.57
N GLN A 314 10.65 1.22 16.84
CA GLN A 314 12.04 1.68 17.00
C GLN A 314 12.20 3.16 16.69
N ASP A 315 11.63 3.63 15.58
CA ASP A 315 11.73 5.04 15.20
C ASP A 315 10.90 5.96 16.10
N CYS A 316 9.80 5.46 16.68
CA CYS A 316 9.08 6.18 17.71
C CYS A 316 9.96 6.43 18.95
N ILE A 317 10.72 5.42 19.39
CA ILE A 317 11.72 5.59 20.46
C ILE A 317 12.76 6.65 20.05
N GLN A 318 13.29 6.59 18.82
CA GLN A 318 14.29 7.55 18.35
C GLN A 318 13.76 8.99 18.32
N VAL A 319 12.52 9.19 17.88
CA VAL A 319 11.88 10.52 17.84
C VAL A 319 11.66 11.07 19.26
N HIS A 320 11.32 10.22 20.22
CA HIS A 320 11.18 10.60 21.63
C HIS A 320 12.54 10.85 22.31
N GLY A 321 13.60 10.20 21.83
CA GLY A 321 14.93 10.26 22.41
C GLY A 321 14.99 9.52 23.74
N GLY A 322 15.67 10.11 24.75
CA GLY A 322 15.89 9.47 26.04
C GLY A 322 14.62 8.97 26.72
N ILE A 323 13.54 9.76 26.72
CA ILE A 323 12.26 9.36 27.34
C ILE A 323 11.63 8.14 26.66
N GLY A 324 11.82 7.99 25.35
CA GLY A 324 11.31 6.84 24.60
C GLY A 324 11.94 5.51 25.01
N PHE A 325 13.12 5.53 25.65
CA PHE A 325 13.83 4.35 26.13
C PHE A 325 13.54 4.02 27.61
N THR A 326 12.69 4.80 28.27
CA THR A 326 12.38 4.62 29.69
C THR A 326 11.24 3.63 29.92
N TRP A 327 11.10 3.15 31.16
CA TRP A 327 10.00 2.25 31.55
C TRP A 327 8.67 3.01 31.66
N GLU A 328 8.76 4.30 31.98
CA GLU A 328 7.65 5.20 32.26
C GLU A 328 6.89 5.65 30.99
N HIS A 329 7.47 5.45 29.81
CA HIS A 329 6.85 5.85 28.54
C HIS A 329 6.33 4.64 27.77
N ASP A 330 5.14 4.74 27.19
CA ASP A 330 4.43 3.65 26.50
C ASP A 330 5.24 3.03 25.35
N THR A 331 6.19 3.75 24.76
CA THR A 331 7.06 3.24 23.69
C THR A 331 7.73 1.90 24.04
N ASN A 332 8.02 1.66 25.32
CA ASN A 332 8.58 0.39 25.76
C ASN A 332 7.57 -0.77 25.62
N VAL A 333 6.30 -0.54 25.94
CA VAL A 333 5.20 -1.50 25.79
C VAL A 333 5.05 -1.90 24.32
N TYR A 334 4.95 -0.90 23.45
CA TYR A 334 4.74 -1.12 22.02
C TYR A 334 5.94 -1.77 21.35
N TYR A 335 7.16 -1.41 21.74
CA TYR A 335 8.36 -2.07 21.21
C TYR A 335 8.45 -3.53 21.65
N ARG A 336 8.13 -3.85 22.92
CA ARG A 336 8.06 -5.24 23.41
C ARG A 336 6.99 -6.05 22.69
N ARG A 337 5.79 -5.48 22.51
CA ARG A 337 4.71 -6.08 21.72
C ARG A 337 5.15 -6.36 20.29
N ALA A 338 5.82 -5.40 19.63
CA ALA A 338 6.37 -5.59 18.29
C ALA A 338 7.39 -6.74 18.23
N LEU A 339 8.30 -6.85 19.21
CA LEU A 339 9.25 -7.97 19.28
C LEU A 339 8.53 -9.33 19.44
N GLY A 340 7.51 -9.39 20.29
CA GLY A 340 6.70 -10.58 20.47
C GLY A 340 5.95 -10.97 19.19
N LEU A 341 5.36 -9.98 18.50
CA LEU A 341 4.66 -10.19 17.23
C LEU A 341 5.60 -10.68 16.14
N VAL A 342 6.76 -10.06 15.94
CA VAL A 342 7.76 -10.51 14.95
C VAL A 342 8.14 -11.97 15.19
N ALA A 343 8.36 -12.36 16.44
CA ALA A 343 8.66 -13.76 16.78
C ALA A 343 7.48 -14.72 16.53
N ALA A 344 6.24 -14.24 16.67
CA ALA A 344 5.03 -15.04 16.46
C ALA A 344 4.80 -15.45 15.00
N PHE A 345 5.46 -14.79 14.04
CA PHE A 345 5.45 -15.18 12.63
C PHE A 345 6.38 -16.38 12.34
N GLY A 346 7.32 -16.71 13.23
CA GLY A 346 8.35 -17.72 13.00
C GLY A 346 9.64 -17.10 12.46
N ARG A 347 10.29 -17.76 11.50
CA ARG A 347 11.56 -17.28 10.94
C ARG A 347 11.33 -16.12 9.98
N SER A 348 12.15 -15.07 10.08
CA SER A 348 11.97 -13.82 9.35
C SER A 348 12.04 -13.90 7.83
N THR A 349 12.51 -15.02 7.26
CA THR A 349 12.66 -15.21 5.80
C THR A 349 11.59 -16.11 5.18
N GLU A 350 10.75 -16.71 6.01
CA GLU A 350 9.86 -17.78 5.57
C GLU A 350 8.73 -17.27 4.66
N TYR A 351 8.15 -16.11 4.98
CA TYR A 351 7.07 -15.54 4.17
C TYR A 351 7.59 -14.90 2.89
N GLN A 352 8.82 -14.35 2.87
CA GLN A 352 9.43 -13.95 1.62
C GLN A 352 9.61 -15.14 0.70
N GLN A 353 10.09 -16.29 1.23
CA GLN A 353 10.16 -17.52 0.45
C GLN A 353 8.78 -17.93 -0.06
N LYS A 354 7.75 -17.91 0.81
CA LYS A 354 6.39 -18.26 0.40
C LYS A 354 5.81 -17.32 -0.67
N VAL A 355 6.08 -16.01 -0.59
CA VAL A 355 5.71 -15.03 -1.62
C VAL A 355 6.40 -15.37 -2.94
N PHE A 356 7.71 -15.67 -2.91
CA PHE A 356 8.45 -16.07 -4.10
C PHE A 356 7.89 -17.37 -4.72
N ASP A 357 7.69 -18.40 -3.90
CA ASP A 357 7.21 -19.71 -4.36
C ASP A 357 5.83 -19.60 -4.99
N THR A 358 4.88 -18.95 -4.32
CA THR A 358 3.52 -18.77 -4.84
C THR A 358 3.52 -17.90 -6.09
N ALA A 359 4.22 -16.76 -6.11
CA ALA A 359 4.27 -15.88 -7.28
C ALA A 359 4.85 -16.55 -8.53
N THR A 360 5.83 -17.45 -8.37
CA THR A 360 6.54 -18.12 -9.48
C THR A 360 5.94 -19.44 -9.90
N THR A 361 5.10 -20.07 -9.07
CA THR A 361 4.48 -21.37 -9.37
C THR A 361 2.98 -21.26 -9.68
N THR A 362 2.19 -20.70 -8.76
CA THR A 362 0.73 -20.62 -8.87
C THR A 362 0.24 -19.26 -9.34
N GLY A 363 1.08 -18.23 -9.23
CA GLY A 363 0.81 -16.87 -9.65
C GLY A 363 0.46 -15.94 -8.48
N MET A 364 0.57 -14.64 -8.74
CA MET A 364 0.14 -13.60 -7.80
C MET A 364 -1.38 -13.49 -7.77
N ARG A 365 -1.93 -13.08 -6.63
CA ARG A 365 -3.34 -12.72 -6.52
C ARG A 365 -3.69 -11.56 -7.48
N PRO A 366 -4.76 -11.68 -8.29
CA PRO A 366 -5.25 -10.56 -9.09
C PRO A 366 -5.75 -9.43 -8.19
N VAL A 367 -5.39 -8.20 -8.51
CA VAL A 367 -5.84 -7.05 -7.73
C VAL A 367 -7.19 -6.55 -8.23
N ASN A 368 -8.25 -6.92 -7.53
CA ASN A 368 -9.65 -6.61 -7.88
C ASN A 368 -10.37 -5.82 -6.78
N ILE A 369 -11.43 -5.11 -7.19
CA ILE A 369 -12.38 -4.45 -6.29
C ILE A 369 -13.64 -5.31 -6.27
N ASP A 370 -14.18 -5.55 -5.07
CA ASP A 370 -15.47 -6.20 -4.91
C ASP A 370 -16.55 -5.24 -5.41
N LEU A 371 -17.32 -5.69 -6.38
CA LEU A 371 -18.33 -4.88 -7.03
C LEU A 371 -19.69 -5.28 -6.47
N ASP A 372 -20.45 -4.31 -5.97
CA ASP A 372 -21.87 -4.50 -5.74
C ASP A 372 -22.59 -4.88 -7.06
N PRO A 373 -23.83 -5.41 -7.02
CA PRO A 373 -24.54 -5.85 -8.21
C PRO A 373 -24.71 -4.78 -9.31
N GLU A 374 -24.86 -3.50 -8.95
CA GLU A 374 -24.95 -2.40 -9.91
C GLU A 374 -23.59 -2.17 -10.57
N THR A 375 -22.52 -2.23 -9.79
CA THR A 375 -21.15 -2.09 -10.27
C THR A 375 -20.71 -3.28 -11.16
N GLU A 376 -21.18 -4.49 -10.90
CA GLU A 376 -20.93 -5.65 -11.79
C GLU A 376 -21.70 -5.54 -13.12
N LYS A 377 -22.94 -5.02 -13.09
CA LYS A 377 -23.68 -4.69 -14.32
C LYS A 377 -22.92 -3.65 -15.15
N LEU A 378 -22.41 -2.60 -14.51
CA LEU A 378 -21.56 -1.59 -15.14
C LEU A 378 -20.28 -2.20 -15.73
N ARG A 379 -19.63 -3.16 -15.06
CA ARG A 379 -18.51 -3.93 -15.63
C ARG A 379 -18.92 -4.65 -16.91
N GLY A 380 -20.08 -5.31 -16.91
CA GLY A 380 -20.64 -5.96 -18.10
C GLY A 380 -20.85 -5.00 -19.28
N GLU A 381 -21.39 -3.81 -19.00
CA GLU A 381 -21.58 -2.75 -20.01
C GLU A 381 -20.24 -2.25 -20.56
N ILE A 382 -19.28 -1.92 -19.69
CA ILE A 382 -17.94 -1.49 -20.08
C ILE A 382 -17.23 -2.57 -20.90
N ARG A 383 -17.33 -3.85 -20.49
CA ARG A 383 -16.75 -4.98 -21.22
C ARG A 383 -17.30 -5.07 -22.64
N ALA A 384 -18.63 -4.94 -22.79
CA ALA A 384 -19.27 -4.95 -24.10
C ALA A 384 -18.80 -3.77 -24.98
N GLU A 385 -18.67 -2.58 -24.40
CA GLU A 385 -18.13 -1.40 -25.10
C GLU A 385 -16.65 -1.61 -25.51
N VAL A 386 -15.83 -2.20 -24.64
CA VAL A 386 -14.41 -2.50 -24.94
C VAL A 386 -14.28 -3.54 -26.06
N GLU A 387 -15.10 -4.60 -26.05
CA GLU A 387 -15.11 -5.57 -27.15
C GLU A 387 -15.62 -4.95 -28.46
N ALA A 388 -16.58 -4.03 -28.41
CA ALA A 388 -16.98 -3.24 -29.57
C ALA A 388 -15.82 -2.39 -30.12
N LEU A 389 -15.07 -1.70 -29.25
CA LEU A 389 -13.86 -0.96 -29.64
C LEU A 389 -12.80 -1.87 -30.26
N LYS A 390 -12.63 -3.09 -29.73
CA LYS A 390 -11.69 -4.08 -30.25
C LYS A 390 -12.07 -4.59 -31.64
N ALA A 391 -13.35 -4.63 -31.97
CA ALA A 391 -13.84 -5.00 -33.30
C ALA A 391 -13.57 -3.92 -34.37
N ILE A 392 -13.35 -2.67 -33.98
CA ILE A 392 -13.01 -1.57 -34.90
C ILE A 392 -11.62 -1.82 -35.53
N PRO A 393 -11.46 -1.60 -36.86
CA PRO A 393 -10.16 -1.65 -37.53
C PRO A 393 -9.10 -0.81 -36.79
N ARG A 394 -7.87 -1.32 -36.71
CA ARG A 394 -6.80 -0.74 -35.89
C ARG A 394 -6.56 0.75 -36.14
N GLU A 395 -6.66 1.18 -37.41
CA GLU A 395 -6.42 2.57 -37.82
C GLU A 395 -7.52 3.53 -37.33
N GLU A 396 -8.77 3.08 -37.27
CA GLU A 396 -9.93 3.88 -36.83
C GLU A 396 -10.16 3.80 -35.31
N ARG A 397 -9.67 2.74 -34.68
CA ARG A 397 -9.89 2.47 -33.25
C ARG A 397 -9.39 3.59 -32.34
N LYS A 398 -8.25 4.22 -32.67
CA LYS A 398 -7.71 5.32 -31.85
C LYS A 398 -8.66 6.52 -31.81
N ALA A 399 -9.27 6.86 -32.94
CA ALA A 399 -10.27 7.92 -33.03
C ALA A 399 -11.51 7.56 -32.21
N ALA A 400 -12.03 6.32 -32.34
CA ALA A 400 -13.18 5.87 -31.56
C ALA A 400 -12.92 5.86 -30.03
N ILE A 401 -11.72 5.43 -29.60
CA ILE A 401 -11.33 5.49 -28.18
C ILE A 401 -11.27 6.96 -27.70
N ALA A 402 -10.71 7.86 -28.50
CA ALA A 402 -10.63 9.29 -28.18
C ALA A 402 -12.00 9.96 -28.11
N GLU A 403 -12.84 9.77 -29.12
CA GLU A 403 -14.19 10.36 -29.22
C GLU A 403 -15.15 9.78 -28.18
N GLY A 404 -14.98 8.52 -27.79
CA GLY A 404 -15.75 7.88 -26.72
C GLY A 404 -15.31 8.26 -25.29
N GLY A 405 -14.33 9.17 -25.14
CA GLY A 405 -13.85 9.65 -23.85
C GLY A 405 -13.00 8.65 -23.06
N TRP A 406 -12.51 7.58 -23.68
CA TRP A 406 -11.84 6.47 -23.00
C TRP A 406 -10.37 6.71 -22.64
N VAL A 407 -9.76 7.76 -23.21
CA VAL A 407 -8.33 8.05 -23.02
C VAL A 407 -8.07 8.53 -21.60
N GLN A 408 -8.87 9.49 -21.13
CA GLN A 408 -8.90 9.96 -19.74
C GLN A 408 -10.33 9.96 -19.21
N PRO A 409 -10.85 8.77 -18.80
CA PRO A 409 -12.27 8.61 -18.49
C PRO A 409 -12.79 9.54 -17.40
N HIS A 410 -11.95 9.93 -16.44
CA HIS A 410 -12.29 10.82 -15.33
C HIS A 410 -12.64 12.24 -15.73
N LEU A 411 -12.22 12.69 -16.91
CA LEU A 411 -12.54 14.03 -17.38
C LEU A 411 -14.04 14.17 -17.65
N PRO A 412 -14.61 15.37 -17.44
CA PRO A 412 -16.01 15.63 -17.76
C PRO A 412 -16.30 15.44 -19.24
N GLN A 413 -17.54 15.09 -19.57
CA GLN A 413 -18.03 15.13 -20.94
C GLN A 413 -17.91 16.56 -21.52
N PRO A 414 -17.65 16.72 -22.83
CA PRO A 414 -17.46 15.66 -23.85
C PRO A 414 -16.01 15.13 -23.93
N TRP A 415 -15.10 15.55 -23.05
CA TRP A 415 -13.66 15.26 -23.15
C TRP A 415 -13.23 13.94 -22.50
N GLY A 416 -14.04 13.45 -21.57
CA GLY A 416 -13.97 12.10 -21.00
C GLY A 416 -15.37 11.53 -20.83
N ARG A 417 -15.51 10.63 -19.86
CA ARG A 417 -16.79 9.95 -19.56
C ARG A 417 -17.43 10.43 -18.27
N ALA A 418 -16.82 11.40 -17.58
CA ALA A 418 -17.11 11.75 -16.19
C ALA A 418 -17.03 10.53 -15.26
N ALA A 419 -16.09 9.62 -15.56
CA ALA A 419 -16.04 8.32 -14.92
C ALA A 419 -15.73 8.44 -13.43
N SER A 420 -16.56 7.82 -12.60
CA SER A 420 -16.30 7.69 -11.16
C SER A 420 -14.97 6.94 -10.94
N PRO A 421 -14.30 7.11 -9.79
CA PRO A 421 -13.08 6.38 -9.52
C PRO A 421 -13.20 4.85 -9.60
N VAL A 422 -14.35 4.25 -9.25
CA VAL A 422 -14.61 2.81 -9.46
C VAL A 422 -14.70 2.49 -10.95
N GLU A 423 -15.47 3.28 -11.71
CA GLU A 423 -15.56 3.12 -13.17
C GLU A 423 -14.17 3.19 -13.83
N GLN A 424 -13.31 4.11 -13.41
CA GLN A 424 -11.95 4.21 -13.96
C GLN A 424 -11.13 2.93 -13.78
N ILE A 425 -11.27 2.26 -12.63
CA ILE A 425 -10.58 1.00 -12.34
C ILE A 425 -11.17 -0.13 -13.21
N ILE A 426 -12.49 -0.22 -13.31
CA ILE A 426 -13.16 -1.19 -14.19
C ILE A 426 -12.73 -0.97 -15.66
N ILE A 427 -12.74 0.27 -16.13
CA ILE A 427 -12.29 0.61 -17.49
C ILE A 427 -10.81 0.23 -17.68
N ALA A 428 -9.95 0.40 -16.69
CA ALA A 428 -8.56 -0.06 -16.77
C ALA A 428 -8.46 -1.59 -16.89
N GLN A 429 -9.18 -2.32 -16.04
CA GLN A 429 -9.20 -3.77 -16.01
C GLN A 429 -9.76 -4.37 -17.31
N GLU A 430 -10.90 -3.86 -17.81
CA GLU A 430 -11.52 -4.39 -19.03
C GLU A 430 -10.70 -4.04 -20.28
N PHE A 431 -10.04 -2.88 -20.35
CA PHE A 431 -9.08 -2.60 -21.44
C PHE A 431 -7.90 -3.58 -21.42
N ALA A 432 -7.37 -3.92 -20.24
CA ALA A 432 -6.29 -4.89 -20.08
C ALA A 432 -6.75 -6.31 -20.49
N ALA A 433 -7.88 -6.77 -19.97
CA ALA A 433 -8.47 -8.08 -20.29
C ALA A 433 -8.81 -8.21 -21.79
N GLY A 434 -9.42 -7.18 -22.37
CA GLY A 434 -9.73 -7.10 -23.79
C GLY A 434 -8.52 -6.93 -24.71
N ARG A 435 -7.33 -6.70 -24.14
CA ARG A 435 -6.07 -6.38 -24.85
C ARG A 435 -6.22 -5.17 -25.79
N VAL A 436 -7.00 -4.18 -25.38
CA VAL A 436 -7.22 -2.93 -26.11
C VAL A 436 -6.26 -1.87 -25.58
N ARG A 437 -5.40 -1.34 -26.44
CA ARG A 437 -4.43 -0.29 -26.06
C ARG A 437 -5.02 1.10 -26.29
N ARG A 438 -4.98 1.94 -25.24
CA ARG A 438 -5.31 3.36 -25.35
C ARG A 438 -4.19 4.12 -26.09
N PRO A 439 -4.51 5.24 -26.76
CA PRO A 439 -3.52 6.20 -27.23
C PRO A 439 -2.54 6.59 -26.11
N GLN A 440 -1.24 6.60 -26.43
CA GLN A 440 -0.23 7.09 -25.49
C GLN A 440 -0.25 8.62 -25.50
N MET A 441 -0.40 9.22 -24.32
CA MET A 441 -0.43 10.68 -24.18
C MET A 441 0.93 11.28 -23.82
N GLY A 442 1.88 10.48 -23.32
CA GLY A 442 3.14 10.99 -22.78
C GLY A 442 2.90 12.10 -21.76
N ILE A 443 3.64 13.21 -21.88
CA ILE A 443 3.50 14.39 -21.01
C ILE A 443 2.08 14.97 -21.02
N ALA A 444 1.34 14.83 -22.12
CA ALA A 444 -0.01 15.36 -22.21
C ALA A 444 -0.96 14.75 -21.16
N ALA A 445 -0.65 13.56 -20.63
CA ALA A 445 -1.48 12.89 -19.62
C ALA A 445 -1.75 13.75 -18.38
N TRP A 446 -0.83 14.65 -18.00
CA TRP A 446 -1.01 15.54 -16.86
C TRP A 446 -1.15 17.03 -17.22
N LEU A 447 -0.89 17.42 -18.47
CA LEU A 447 -1.17 18.77 -18.95
C LEU A 447 -2.65 18.98 -19.29
N ILE A 448 -3.28 17.97 -19.90
CA ILE A 448 -4.63 18.06 -20.44
C ILE A 448 -5.71 18.35 -19.39
N PRO A 449 -5.67 17.79 -18.16
CA PRO A 449 -6.59 18.18 -17.10
C PRO A 449 -6.61 19.69 -16.83
N SER A 450 -5.46 20.37 -16.95
CA SER A 450 -5.37 21.83 -16.80
C SER A 450 -5.98 22.59 -17.98
N ILE A 451 -5.86 22.08 -19.21
CA ILE A 451 -6.54 22.66 -20.38
C ILE A 451 -8.06 22.50 -20.27
N VAL A 452 -8.54 21.35 -19.75
CA VAL A 452 -9.97 21.13 -19.50
C VAL A 452 -10.50 22.08 -18.43
N ALA A 453 -9.75 22.27 -17.35
CA ALA A 453 -10.18 23.11 -16.22
C ALA A 453 -10.10 24.62 -16.51
N PHE A 454 -9.03 25.08 -17.16
CA PHE A 454 -8.71 26.51 -17.29
C PHE A 454 -8.74 27.03 -18.74
N GLY A 455 -8.89 26.14 -19.73
CA GLY A 455 -8.88 26.52 -21.13
C GLY A 455 -10.19 27.16 -21.59
N THR A 456 -10.08 28.08 -22.54
CA THR A 456 -11.23 28.59 -23.28
C THR A 456 -11.81 27.50 -24.19
N ASP A 457 -13.06 27.64 -24.63
CA ASP A 457 -13.66 26.66 -25.56
C ASP A 457 -12.87 26.55 -26.86
N ALA A 458 -12.31 27.66 -27.36
CA ALA A 458 -11.45 27.66 -28.54
C ALA A 458 -10.16 26.85 -28.31
N GLN A 459 -9.51 27.00 -27.15
CA GLN A 459 -8.34 26.20 -26.79
C GLN A 459 -8.71 24.72 -26.66
N LYS A 460 -9.80 24.40 -25.96
CA LYS A 460 -10.27 23.02 -25.79
C LYS A 460 -10.51 22.32 -27.14
N GLN A 461 -11.25 22.98 -28.03
CA GLN A 461 -11.53 22.44 -29.37
C GLN A 461 -10.27 22.29 -30.23
N ARG A 462 -9.31 23.21 -30.10
CA ARG A 462 -8.05 23.16 -30.84
C ARG A 462 -7.13 22.03 -30.37
N PHE A 463 -6.99 21.86 -29.06
CA PHE A 463 -5.93 21.06 -28.46
C PHE A 463 -6.36 19.66 -28.04
N LEU A 464 -7.59 19.47 -27.56
CA LEU A 464 -8.00 18.21 -26.94
C LEU A 464 -8.21 17.07 -27.95
N PRO A 465 -8.97 17.23 -29.05
CA PRO A 465 -9.21 16.14 -30.00
C PRO A 465 -7.93 15.50 -30.59
N PRO A 466 -6.99 16.27 -31.18
CA PRO A 466 -5.77 15.66 -31.74
C PRO A 466 -4.86 15.06 -30.66
N THR A 467 -4.86 15.63 -29.45
CA THR A 467 -4.09 15.08 -28.33
C THR A 467 -4.64 13.72 -27.88
N PHE A 468 -5.96 13.58 -27.73
CA PHE A 468 -6.57 12.30 -27.35
C PHE A 468 -6.39 11.21 -28.42
N ARG A 469 -6.29 11.57 -29.70
CA ARG A 469 -5.95 10.61 -30.78
C ARG A 469 -4.46 10.24 -30.82
N GLY A 470 -3.61 10.93 -30.06
CA GLY A 470 -2.16 10.76 -30.06
C GLY A 470 -1.47 11.37 -31.29
N GLU A 471 -2.11 12.34 -31.94
CA GLU A 471 -1.60 13.07 -33.12
C GLU A 471 -0.79 14.32 -32.72
N MET A 472 -0.89 14.74 -31.46
CA MET A 472 -0.24 15.94 -30.93
C MET A 472 0.59 15.59 -29.71
N ILE A 473 1.90 15.79 -29.82
CA ILE A 473 2.88 15.53 -28.78
C ILE A 473 3.18 16.82 -28.02
N TRP A 474 3.24 16.71 -26.70
CA TRP A 474 3.44 17.81 -25.78
C TRP A 474 4.73 17.66 -24.98
N CYS A 475 5.32 18.79 -24.59
CA CYS A 475 6.36 18.87 -23.58
C CYS A 475 6.01 19.84 -22.44
N GLN A 476 6.69 19.69 -21.30
CA GLN A 476 6.50 20.54 -20.12
C GLN A 476 7.71 21.46 -19.93
N LEU A 477 7.49 22.76 -20.09
CA LEU A 477 8.49 23.83 -20.08
C LEU A 477 8.45 24.56 -18.73
N PHE A 478 8.63 23.82 -17.63
CA PHE A 478 8.54 24.38 -16.28
C PHE A 478 9.93 24.71 -15.73
N SER A 479 10.75 23.68 -15.53
CA SER A 479 12.05 23.77 -14.88
C SER A 479 13.06 24.63 -15.65
N GLU A 480 13.88 25.36 -14.89
CA GLU A 480 14.97 26.20 -15.35
C GLU A 480 16.28 25.80 -14.65
N PRO A 481 17.46 26.15 -15.20
CA PRO A 481 18.73 25.89 -14.53
C PRO A 481 18.79 26.41 -13.08
N GLY A 482 18.14 27.55 -12.80
CA GLY A 482 18.05 28.14 -11.47
C GLY A 482 16.76 27.83 -10.69
N ALA A 483 15.80 27.11 -11.28
CA ALA A 483 14.49 26.86 -10.66
C ALA A 483 13.94 25.46 -11.03
N GLY A 484 14.15 24.49 -10.12
CA GLY A 484 13.59 23.14 -10.19
C GLY A 484 12.59 22.90 -9.05
N SER A 485 13.09 22.43 -7.90
CA SER A 485 12.25 22.19 -6.71
C SER A 485 11.58 23.48 -6.19
N ASP A 486 12.27 24.62 -6.22
CA ASP A 486 11.66 25.95 -6.01
C ASP A 486 11.17 26.55 -7.34
N LEU A 487 10.25 25.85 -8.00
CA LEU A 487 9.71 26.22 -9.31
C LEU A 487 9.14 27.65 -9.33
N ALA A 488 8.62 28.12 -8.20
CA ALA A 488 8.09 29.47 -8.04
C ALA A 488 9.12 30.59 -8.28
N SER A 489 10.42 30.27 -8.22
CA SER A 489 11.52 31.21 -8.44
C SER A 489 11.98 31.27 -9.91
N LEU A 490 11.20 30.71 -10.84
CA LEU A 490 11.45 30.79 -12.28
C LEU A 490 11.62 32.23 -12.78
N THR A 491 12.43 32.38 -13.82
CA THR A 491 12.97 33.64 -14.35
C THR A 491 12.74 33.84 -15.85
N THR A 492 12.32 32.82 -16.61
CA THR A 492 11.85 33.02 -18.00
C THR A 492 10.83 34.15 -18.02
N LYS A 493 11.07 35.18 -18.82
CA LYS A 493 10.32 36.43 -18.81
C LYS A 493 9.32 36.44 -19.97
N ALA A 494 8.09 36.86 -19.70
CA ALA A 494 7.10 37.19 -20.71
C ALA A 494 6.73 38.67 -20.59
N THR A 495 7.03 39.46 -21.64
CA THR A 495 6.75 40.90 -21.70
C THR A 495 5.52 41.13 -22.57
N LYS A 496 4.52 41.85 -22.06
CA LYS A 496 3.32 42.18 -22.82
C LYS A 496 3.67 43.06 -24.03
N VAL A 497 3.13 42.72 -25.20
CA VAL A 497 3.17 43.50 -26.44
C VAL A 497 1.76 43.59 -27.05
N ASP A 498 1.62 44.29 -28.17
CA ASP A 498 0.34 44.34 -28.87
C ASP A 498 -0.07 42.94 -29.37
N GLY A 499 -1.31 42.54 -29.08
CA GLY A 499 -1.87 41.24 -29.42
C GLY A 499 -1.28 40.01 -28.71
N GLY A 500 -0.31 40.17 -27.80
CA GLY A 500 0.33 39.01 -27.16
C GLY A 500 1.53 39.34 -26.26
N TRP A 501 2.52 38.45 -26.29
CA TRP A 501 3.66 38.44 -25.39
C TRP A 501 4.96 38.13 -26.14
N ARG A 502 6.06 38.75 -25.73
CA ARG A 502 7.42 38.38 -26.12
C ARG A 502 8.08 37.64 -24.98
N ILE A 503 8.50 36.41 -25.23
CA ILE A 503 9.05 35.52 -24.22
C ILE A 503 10.53 35.27 -24.47
N THR A 504 11.34 35.45 -23.44
CA THR A 504 12.78 35.13 -23.45
C THR A 504 13.15 34.35 -22.20
N GLY A 505 13.89 33.26 -22.38
CA GLY A 505 14.45 32.49 -21.26
C GLY A 505 14.99 31.13 -21.69
N GLN A 506 15.28 30.30 -20.68
CA GLN A 506 15.85 28.97 -20.88
C GLN A 506 15.14 27.97 -19.98
N LYS A 507 14.60 26.90 -20.59
CA LYS A 507 14.06 25.74 -19.89
C LYS A 507 15.02 24.56 -20.01
N ILE A 508 14.98 23.67 -19.03
CA ILE A 508 15.87 22.50 -18.98
C ILE A 508 15.13 21.29 -18.39
N TRP A 509 15.63 20.09 -18.68
CA TRP A 509 15.02 18.81 -18.34
C TRP A 509 13.68 18.55 -19.05
N THR A 510 13.46 19.22 -20.19
CA THR A 510 12.20 19.11 -20.94
C THR A 510 12.17 17.80 -21.72
N THR A 511 11.43 16.82 -21.20
CA THR A 511 11.24 15.51 -21.83
C THR A 511 10.57 15.65 -23.21
N GLY A 512 11.17 15.05 -24.23
CA GLY A 512 10.59 14.91 -25.57
C GLY A 512 10.39 16.20 -26.35
N ALA A 513 11.02 17.31 -25.96
CA ALA A 513 10.84 18.63 -26.59
C ALA A 513 11.12 18.60 -28.11
N GLN A 514 12.12 17.83 -28.55
CA GLN A 514 12.51 17.69 -29.95
C GLN A 514 11.47 16.99 -30.82
N PHE A 515 10.50 16.31 -30.20
CA PHE A 515 9.39 15.62 -30.86
C PHE A 515 8.05 16.32 -30.66
N SER A 516 8.01 17.37 -29.83
CA SER A 516 6.77 18.00 -29.39
C SER A 516 6.33 19.10 -30.34
N GLN A 517 5.03 19.17 -30.63
CA GLN A 517 4.44 20.27 -31.38
C GLN A 517 4.11 21.44 -30.45
N TRP A 518 3.72 21.14 -29.20
CA TRP A 518 3.29 22.12 -28.23
C TRP A 518 4.00 21.97 -26.88
N GLY A 519 4.23 23.10 -26.20
CA GLY A 519 4.86 23.17 -24.89
C GLY A 519 3.98 23.89 -23.88
N ALA A 520 3.78 23.29 -22.72
CA ALA A 520 3.18 23.94 -21.56
C ALA A 520 4.24 24.76 -20.82
N LEU A 521 4.22 26.08 -20.99
CA LEU A 521 5.26 27.00 -20.55
C LEU A 521 4.83 27.84 -19.35
N LEU A 522 5.67 27.90 -18.32
CA LEU A 522 5.55 28.91 -17.25
C LEU A 522 6.55 30.03 -17.47
N ALA A 523 6.08 31.27 -17.42
CA ALA A 523 6.91 32.46 -17.50
C ALA A 523 6.46 33.55 -16.52
N ARG A 524 7.44 34.33 -16.05
CA ARG A 524 7.29 35.51 -15.21
C ARG A 524 6.72 36.66 -16.05
N THR A 525 5.49 37.07 -15.72
CA THR A 525 4.81 38.22 -16.31
C THR A 525 4.82 39.44 -15.40
N ASP A 526 4.96 39.24 -14.08
CA ASP A 526 5.17 40.33 -13.11
C ASP A 526 6.32 39.97 -12.14
N PRO A 527 7.49 40.62 -12.28
CA PRO A 527 8.64 40.42 -11.40
C PRO A 527 8.53 41.12 -10.03
N SER A 528 7.57 42.03 -9.87
CA SER A 528 7.35 42.79 -8.63
C SER A 528 6.33 42.13 -7.70
N ALA A 529 5.47 41.27 -8.25
CA ALA A 529 4.51 40.50 -7.48
C ALA A 529 5.18 39.42 -6.60
N PRO A 530 4.55 38.99 -5.50
CA PRO A 530 4.97 37.80 -4.76
C PRO A 530 5.17 36.61 -5.70
N LYS A 531 6.16 35.74 -5.41
CA LYS A 531 6.65 34.72 -6.36
C LYS A 531 5.57 33.87 -7.04
N HIS A 532 4.48 33.52 -6.36
CA HIS A 532 3.37 32.74 -6.93
C HIS A 532 2.37 33.55 -7.77
N ASN A 533 2.31 34.87 -7.58
CA ASN A 533 1.30 35.76 -8.17
C ASN A 533 1.83 36.55 -9.36
N GLY A 534 3.00 36.20 -9.89
CA GLY A 534 3.62 36.86 -11.05
C GLY A 534 3.91 35.93 -12.21
N ILE A 535 3.35 34.72 -12.18
CA ILE A 535 3.60 33.65 -13.17
C ILE A 535 2.35 33.50 -14.05
N THR A 536 2.54 33.32 -15.35
CA THR A 536 1.49 33.01 -16.32
C THR A 536 1.80 31.70 -17.05
N TYR A 537 0.75 30.95 -17.39
CA TYR A 537 0.83 29.69 -18.12
C TYR A 537 0.54 29.94 -19.60
N PHE A 538 1.44 29.52 -20.48
CA PHE A 538 1.34 29.70 -21.92
C PHE A 538 1.35 28.35 -22.64
N LEU A 539 0.63 28.26 -23.75
CA LEU A 539 0.69 27.16 -24.71
C LEU A 539 1.61 27.60 -25.85
N LEU A 540 2.85 27.12 -25.85
CA LEU A 540 3.89 27.51 -26.80
C LEU A 540 3.91 26.58 -28.01
N ASP A 541 3.87 27.13 -29.23
CA ASP A 541 4.18 26.38 -30.45
C ASP A 541 5.69 26.17 -30.53
N MET A 542 6.12 24.91 -30.48
CA MET A 542 7.54 24.53 -30.45
C MET A 542 8.25 24.75 -31.79
N SER A 543 7.51 25.02 -32.86
CA SER A 543 8.05 25.37 -34.18
C SER A 543 8.25 26.88 -34.37
N SER A 544 7.87 27.70 -33.38
CA SER A 544 8.01 29.15 -33.43
C SER A 544 9.45 29.58 -33.66
N ALA A 545 9.65 30.57 -34.54
CA ALA A 545 10.95 31.20 -34.72
C ALA A 545 11.46 31.77 -33.38
N GLY A 546 12.69 31.42 -33.00
CA GLY A 546 13.28 31.76 -31.70
C GLY A 546 13.23 30.63 -30.65
N VAL A 547 12.55 29.50 -30.94
CA VAL A 547 12.64 28.28 -30.13
C VAL A 547 13.79 27.41 -30.65
N GLU A 548 14.80 27.18 -29.82
CA GLU A 548 15.92 26.25 -30.11
C GLU A 548 15.92 25.12 -29.09
N VAL A 549 15.77 23.87 -29.58
CA VAL A 549 15.80 22.66 -28.74
C VAL A 549 17.18 22.00 -28.85
N LYS A 550 17.86 21.83 -27.72
CA LYS A 550 19.13 21.10 -27.61
C LYS A 550 18.95 19.83 -26.78
N PRO A 551 18.99 18.65 -27.41
CA PRO A 551 18.94 17.39 -26.68
C PRO A 551 20.10 17.26 -25.69
N LEU A 552 19.80 16.70 -24.51
CA LEU A 552 20.75 16.38 -23.46
C LEU A 552 20.87 14.86 -23.39
N ARG A 553 22.10 14.36 -23.48
CA ARG A 553 22.35 12.93 -23.38
C ARG A 553 22.36 12.50 -21.91
N GLU A 554 21.41 11.66 -21.50
CA GLU A 554 21.31 11.17 -20.12
C GLU A 554 22.15 9.91 -19.87
N LEU A 555 22.05 9.39 -18.63
CA LEU A 555 22.82 8.26 -18.11
C LEU A 555 22.69 6.97 -18.95
N THR A 556 21.53 6.74 -19.57
CA THR A 556 21.27 5.59 -20.46
C THR A 556 21.99 5.74 -21.81
N GLY A 557 22.52 6.92 -22.11
CA GLY A 557 23.08 7.26 -23.42
C GLY A 557 22.05 7.71 -24.46
N ASN A 558 20.76 7.64 -24.13
CA ASN A 558 19.67 8.24 -24.92
C ASN A 558 19.65 9.77 -24.74
N ALA A 559 18.76 10.46 -25.45
CA ALA A 559 18.58 11.91 -25.34
C ALA A 559 17.10 12.27 -25.18
N MET A 560 16.49 11.79 -24.10
CA MET A 560 15.07 12.04 -23.82
C MET A 560 14.81 13.45 -23.28
N PHE A 561 15.78 14.07 -22.62
CA PHE A 561 15.65 15.41 -22.06
C PHE A 561 16.26 16.47 -22.97
N ASN A 562 15.79 17.71 -22.86
CA ASN A 562 16.28 18.80 -23.67
C ASN A 562 16.46 20.07 -22.85
N THR A 563 17.39 20.91 -23.29
CA THR A 563 17.36 22.34 -23.01
C THR A 563 16.57 23.02 -24.12
N VAL A 564 15.67 23.93 -23.75
CA VAL A 564 14.90 24.72 -24.72
C VAL A 564 15.22 26.18 -24.49
N PHE A 565 15.87 26.80 -25.47
CA PHE A 565 16.12 28.24 -25.50
C PHE A 565 14.94 28.91 -26.20
N ILE A 566 14.45 29.98 -25.58
CA ILE A 566 13.33 30.78 -26.08
C ILE A 566 13.89 32.18 -26.21
N ASP A 567 14.06 32.67 -27.44
CA ASP A 567 14.63 33.98 -27.73
C ASP A 567 13.61 34.86 -28.46
N ASP A 568 13.05 35.84 -27.73
CA ASP A 568 12.09 36.84 -28.21
C ASP A 568 10.88 36.25 -28.96
N VAL A 569 10.39 35.10 -28.51
CA VAL A 569 9.30 34.37 -29.16
C VAL A 569 7.97 35.08 -28.91
N PHE A 570 7.22 35.34 -29.99
CA PHE A 570 5.87 35.90 -29.88
C PHE A 570 4.84 34.82 -29.54
N VAL A 571 4.06 35.04 -28.51
CA VAL A 571 2.92 34.19 -28.11
C VAL A 571 1.65 35.06 -28.04
N PRO A 572 0.63 34.83 -28.89
CA PRO A 572 -0.61 35.60 -28.86
C PRO A 572 -1.41 35.39 -27.56
N ASP A 573 -2.30 36.34 -27.27
CA ASP A 573 -3.10 36.34 -26.03
C ASP A 573 -4.03 35.12 -25.89
N ASP A 574 -4.50 34.56 -27.01
CA ASP A 574 -5.36 33.37 -27.02
C ASP A 574 -4.62 32.07 -26.69
N LEU A 575 -3.29 32.13 -26.49
CA LEU A 575 -2.46 31.01 -26.01
C LEU A 575 -2.04 31.16 -24.55
N VAL A 576 -2.59 32.15 -23.83
CA VAL A 576 -2.56 32.17 -22.36
C VAL A 576 -3.58 31.16 -21.81
N LEU A 577 -3.14 30.22 -20.98
CA LEU A 577 -4.04 29.26 -20.31
C LEU A 577 -4.42 29.79 -18.92
N GLY A 578 -5.72 29.97 -18.69
CA GLY A 578 -6.22 30.64 -17.49
C GLY A 578 -6.00 32.16 -17.52
N GLU A 579 -5.84 32.77 -16.34
CA GLU A 579 -5.64 34.22 -16.21
C GLU A 579 -4.15 34.61 -16.11
N VAL A 580 -3.82 35.79 -16.64
CA VAL A 580 -2.50 36.41 -16.48
C VAL A 580 -2.17 36.56 -14.98
N ASN A 581 -0.94 36.28 -14.60
CA ASN A 581 -0.44 36.27 -13.21
C ASN A 581 -1.06 35.20 -12.29
N ARG A 582 -1.93 34.32 -12.83
CA ARG A 582 -2.55 33.19 -12.11
C ARG A 582 -2.03 31.83 -12.58
N GLY A 583 -0.94 31.79 -13.33
CA GLY A 583 -0.34 30.56 -13.86
C GLY A 583 0.11 29.55 -12.79
N TRP A 584 0.40 30.00 -11.56
CA TRP A 584 0.74 29.09 -10.45
C TRP A 584 -0.45 28.22 -10.00
N GLU A 585 -1.68 28.72 -10.14
CA GLU A 585 -2.88 27.95 -9.85
C GLU A 585 -3.05 26.82 -10.87
N VAL A 586 -2.90 27.16 -12.15
CA VAL A 586 -2.94 26.21 -13.27
C VAL A 586 -1.82 25.16 -13.13
N SER A 587 -0.59 25.58 -12.81
CA SER A 587 0.53 24.65 -12.64
C SER A 587 0.35 23.69 -11.47
N ARG A 588 -0.29 24.12 -10.37
CA ARG A 588 -0.62 23.22 -9.26
C ARG A 588 -1.58 22.11 -9.68
N ASN A 589 -2.55 22.42 -10.54
CA ASN A 589 -3.43 21.40 -11.12
C ASN A 589 -2.63 20.40 -11.97
N THR A 590 -1.74 20.89 -12.85
CA THR A 590 -0.83 20.06 -13.66
C THR A 590 0.04 19.14 -12.78
N LEU A 591 0.72 19.69 -11.78
CA LEU A 591 1.64 18.95 -10.91
C LEU A 591 0.93 17.90 -10.03
N THR A 592 -0.34 18.14 -9.67
CA THR A 592 -1.15 17.14 -8.96
C THR A 592 -1.51 15.98 -9.89
N ALA A 593 -1.96 16.27 -11.12
CA ALA A 593 -2.22 15.23 -12.11
C ALA A 593 -0.94 14.43 -12.47
N GLU A 594 0.21 15.10 -12.54
CA GLU A 594 1.52 14.47 -12.77
C GLU A 594 1.84 13.43 -11.70
N ARG A 595 1.68 13.76 -10.41
CA ARG A 595 1.97 12.81 -9.32
C ARG A 595 1.10 11.56 -9.38
N VAL A 596 -0.21 11.73 -9.62
CA VAL A 596 -1.13 10.59 -9.75
C VAL A 596 -0.71 9.74 -10.94
N SER A 597 -0.48 10.36 -12.10
CA SER A 597 -0.07 9.65 -13.32
C SER A 597 1.25 8.90 -13.16
N ILE A 598 2.25 9.47 -12.48
CA ILE A 598 3.54 8.80 -12.23
C ILE A 598 3.40 7.68 -11.20
N GLY A 599 2.62 7.86 -10.14
CA GLY A 599 2.41 6.85 -9.10
C GLY A 599 1.58 5.64 -9.57
N SER A 600 0.79 5.79 -10.63
CA SER A 600 -0.11 4.75 -11.15
C SER A 600 0.30 4.18 -12.53
N SER A 601 1.40 4.65 -13.13
CA SER A 601 1.86 4.16 -14.44
C SER A 601 3.10 3.28 -14.31
N GLU A 602 3.20 2.27 -15.18
CA GLU A 602 4.37 1.42 -15.34
C GLU A 602 4.92 1.63 -16.77
N PRO A 603 5.82 2.60 -16.98
CA PRO A 603 6.41 2.83 -18.29
C PRO A 603 7.20 1.61 -18.77
N GLY A 604 7.05 1.21 -20.03
CA GLY A 604 7.71 0.01 -20.58
C GLY A 604 9.25 0.09 -20.66
N PHE A 605 9.83 1.26 -20.40
CA PHE A 605 11.28 1.47 -20.27
C PHE A 605 11.78 1.32 -18.81
N LEU A 606 10.90 0.96 -17.88
CA LEU A 606 11.24 0.64 -16.49
C LEU A 606 10.88 -0.82 -16.19
N ALA A 607 11.55 -1.39 -15.19
CA ALA A 607 11.14 -2.67 -14.62
C ALA A 607 9.79 -2.54 -13.92
N ASN A 608 8.94 -3.56 -14.07
CA ASN A 608 7.65 -3.68 -13.37
C ASN A 608 7.56 -5.03 -12.67
N LEU A 609 6.52 -5.20 -11.84
CA LEU A 609 6.35 -6.39 -11.01
C LEU A 609 6.21 -7.67 -11.84
N GLU A 610 5.36 -7.66 -12.87
CA GLU A 610 5.13 -8.83 -13.73
C GLU A 610 6.42 -9.27 -14.44
N GLY A 611 7.16 -8.33 -15.03
CA GLY A 611 8.43 -8.60 -15.68
C GLY A 611 9.52 -9.05 -14.70
N PHE A 612 9.48 -8.57 -13.46
CA PHE A 612 10.36 -9.06 -12.39
C PHE A 612 10.03 -10.50 -11.98
N VAL A 613 8.75 -10.83 -11.79
CA VAL A 613 8.29 -12.20 -11.48
C VAL A 613 8.65 -13.16 -12.63
N GLU A 614 8.45 -12.74 -13.88
CA GLU A 614 8.89 -13.51 -15.05
C GLU A 614 10.41 -13.73 -15.04
N PHE A 615 11.19 -12.70 -14.74
CA PHE A 615 12.64 -12.82 -14.65
C PHE A 615 13.09 -13.79 -13.56
N VAL A 616 12.54 -13.68 -12.35
CA VAL A 616 12.97 -14.52 -11.24
C VAL A 616 12.45 -15.96 -11.33
N SER A 617 11.37 -16.21 -12.08
CA SER A 617 10.90 -17.58 -12.36
C SER A 617 11.77 -18.33 -13.37
N GLN A 618 12.51 -17.61 -14.22
CA GLN A 618 13.43 -18.19 -15.22
C GLN A 618 14.86 -18.39 -14.69
N GLY A 619 15.24 -17.65 -13.64
CA GLY A 619 16.56 -17.71 -13.04
C GLY A 619 16.71 -18.81 -11.98
N HIS A 620 17.94 -19.27 -11.77
CA HIS A 620 18.29 -20.11 -10.63
C HIS A 620 19.03 -19.24 -9.62
N PHE A 621 18.39 -18.91 -8.52
CA PHE A 621 18.99 -18.12 -7.44
C PHE A 621 19.29 -19.02 -6.25
N ASP A 622 20.20 -18.57 -5.40
CA ASP A 622 20.35 -19.18 -4.09
C ASP A 622 19.19 -18.75 -3.17
N GLN A 623 19.13 -19.34 -1.98
CA GLN A 623 18.06 -19.08 -1.04
C GLN A 623 18.02 -17.60 -0.60
N ILE A 624 19.17 -16.92 -0.56
CA ILE A 624 19.24 -15.48 -0.25
C ILE A 624 18.57 -14.67 -1.35
N GLY A 625 18.84 -15.02 -2.61
CA GLY A 625 18.17 -14.44 -3.78
C GLY A 625 16.66 -14.62 -3.75
N HIS A 626 16.17 -15.81 -3.41
CA HIS A 626 14.72 -16.06 -3.27
C HIS A 626 14.09 -15.18 -2.18
N HIS A 627 14.72 -15.07 -1.01
CA HIS A 627 14.21 -14.22 0.07
C HIS A 627 14.13 -12.74 -0.36
N ARG A 628 15.17 -12.21 -1.01
CA ARG A 628 15.15 -10.81 -1.47
C ARG A 628 14.16 -10.58 -2.61
N ALA A 629 14.02 -11.54 -3.52
CA ALA A 629 13.02 -11.49 -4.58
C ALA A 629 11.59 -11.49 -4.01
N GLY A 630 11.31 -12.38 -3.04
CA GLY A 630 10.03 -12.43 -2.33
C GLY A 630 9.67 -11.13 -1.62
N GLU A 631 10.63 -10.49 -0.97
CA GLU A 631 10.44 -9.16 -0.37
C GLU A 631 10.04 -8.12 -1.44
N LEU A 632 10.78 -8.03 -2.54
CA LEU A 632 10.50 -7.08 -3.63
C LEU A 632 9.14 -7.36 -4.31
N ILE A 633 8.74 -8.62 -4.45
CA ILE A 633 7.42 -9.01 -4.95
C ILE A 633 6.33 -8.53 -3.98
N ALA A 634 6.49 -8.76 -2.68
CA ALA A 634 5.55 -8.29 -1.66
C ALA A 634 5.42 -6.76 -1.68
N GLU A 635 6.55 -6.03 -1.74
CA GLU A 635 6.56 -4.57 -1.82
C GLU A 635 5.84 -4.04 -3.08
N GLY A 636 6.05 -4.70 -4.22
CA GLY A 636 5.41 -4.36 -5.49
C GLY A 636 3.91 -4.58 -5.49
N HIS A 637 3.51 -5.75 -5.00
CA HIS A 637 2.10 -6.11 -4.90
C HIS A 637 1.38 -5.14 -3.95
N ALA A 638 1.96 -4.85 -2.79
CA ALA A 638 1.42 -3.88 -1.85
C ALA A 638 1.33 -2.45 -2.40
N ALA A 639 2.23 -2.05 -3.31
CA ALA A 639 2.13 -0.76 -4.00
C ALA A 639 0.89 -0.68 -4.92
N LYS A 640 0.54 -1.79 -5.60
CA LYS A 640 -0.71 -1.88 -6.38
C LYS A 640 -1.94 -1.79 -5.47
N LEU A 641 -1.91 -2.50 -4.34
CA LEU A 641 -2.98 -2.45 -3.33
C LEU A 641 -3.17 -1.05 -2.74
N LEU A 642 -2.08 -0.35 -2.45
CA LEU A 642 -2.12 1.01 -1.93
C LEU A 642 -2.83 1.97 -2.90
N ASN A 643 -2.58 1.84 -4.21
CA ASN A 643 -3.24 2.66 -5.23
C ASN A 643 -4.76 2.43 -5.28
N ILE A 644 -5.20 1.18 -5.18
CA ILE A 644 -6.64 0.87 -5.11
C ILE A 644 -7.25 1.42 -3.83
N ARG A 645 -6.63 1.14 -2.69
CA ARG A 645 -7.12 1.60 -1.39
C ARG A 645 -7.18 3.13 -1.32
N SER A 646 -6.19 3.82 -1.87
CA SER A 646 -6.21 5.29 -2.00
C SER A 646 -7.40 5.77 -2.83
N THR A 647 -7.74 5.06 -3.90
CA THR A 647 -8.87 5.40 -4.76
C THR A 647 -10.19 5.24 -4.00
N LEU A 648 -10.35 4.14 -3.26
CA LEU A 648 -11.53 3.87 -2.43
C LEU A 648 -11.69 4.89 -1.29
N LEU A 649 -10.60 5.27 -0.61
CA LEU A 649 -10.63 6.29 0.44
C LEU A 649 -10.96 7.69 -0.09
N THR A 650 -10.53 8.01 -1.31
CA THR A 650 -10.88 9.27 -1.97
C THR A 650 -12.37 9.34 -2.28
N LEU A 651 -12.96 8.22 -2.73
CA LEU A 651 -14.40 8.09 -2.94
C LEU A 651 -15.21 8.32 -1.65
N ALA A 652 -14.67 7.87 -0.51
CA ALA A 652 -15.25 8.10 0.81
C ALA A 652 -15.07 9.55 1.33
N GLY A 653 -14.52 10.47 0.52
CA GLY A 653 -14.36 11.89 0.85
C GLY A 653 -12.97 12.29 1.38
N GLY A 654 -11.98 11.39 1.33
CA GLY A 654 -10.61 11.65 1.73
C GLY A 654 -9.79 12.49 0.73
N ASP A 655 -8.70 13.13 1.19
CA ASP A 655 -7.74 13.81 0.32
C ASP A 655 -6.83 12.80 -0.39
N ALA A 656 -6.88 12.76 -1.72
CA ALA A 656 -6.06 11.86 -2.54
C ALA A 656 -4.56 12.20 -2.54
N MET A 657 -4.19 13.44 -2.21
CA MET A 657 -2.84 13.96 -2.45
C MET A 657 -1.76 13.32 -1.56
N PRO A 658 -1.95 13.14 -0.24
CA PRO A 658 -1.01 12.39 0.59
C PRO A 658 -0.76 10.95 0.13
N SER A 659 -1.83 10.24 -0.21
CA SER A 659 -1.75 8.85 -0.65
C SER A 659 -1.00 8.71 -1.97
N ALA A 660 -1.22 9.63 -2.93
CA ALA A 660 -0.46 9.67 -4.17
C ALA A 660 1.05 9.92 -3.95
N ALA A 661 1.41 10.75 -2.96
CA ALA A 661 2.82 10.98 -2.61
C ALA A 661 3.48 9.72 -2.02
N ILE A 662 2.77 8.98 -1.16
CA ILE A 662 3.24 7.69 -0.62
C ILE A 662 3.41 6.67 -1.76
N SER A 663 2.37 6.49 -2.59
CA SER A 663 2.43 5.56 -3.73
C SER A 663 3.61 5.86 -4.64
N LYS A 664 3.81 7.14 -4.99
CA LYS A 664 4.96 7.54 -5.81
C LYS A 664 6.29 7.20 -5.14
N LEU A 665 6.45 7.55 -3.85
CA LEU A 665 7.68 7.31 -3.11
C LEU A 665 8.04 5.81 -3.09
N LEU A 666 7.06 4.96 -2.79
CA LEU A 666 7.26 3.52 -2.64
C LEU A 666 7.45 2.83 -3.98
N SER A 667 6.56 3.07 -4.96
CA SER A 667 6.63 2.42 -6.29
C SER A 667 7.97 2.67 -6.99
N MET A 668 8.52 3.88 -6.87
CA MET A 668 9.80 4.21 -7.52
C MET A 668 10.99 3.52 -6.85
N ARG A 669 10.97 3.35 -5.52
CA ARG A 669 12.00 2.60 -4.79
C ARG A 669 11.94 1.11 -5.14
N THR A 670 10.73 0.54 -5.13
CA THR A 670 10.55 -0.88 -5.47
C THR A 670 10.98 -1.18 -6.91
N GLY A 671 10.62 -0.31 -7.86
CA GLY A 671 11.02 -0.44 -9.26
C GLY A 671 12.54 -0.38 -9.47
N GLN A 672 13.25 0.49 -8.74
CA GLN A 672 14.72 0.48 -8.71
C GLN A 672 15.26 -0.82 -8.11
N GLY A 673 14.64 -1.31 -7.04
CA GLY A 673 15.01 -2.57 -6.39
C GLY A 673 14.93 -3.79 -7.32
N TYR A 674 13.94 -3.87 -8.20
CA TYR A 674 13.87 -4.92 -9.23
C TYR A 674 15.08 -4.90 -10.14
N ALA A 675 15.43 -3.72 -10.66
CA ALA A 675 16.53 -3.58 -11.58
C ALA A 675 17.89 -3.81 -10.92
N GLU A 676 18.06 -3.33 -9.68
CA GLU A 676 19.26 -3.59 -8.87
C GLU A 676 19.45 -5.09 -8.60
N PHE A 677 18.37 -5.79 -8.19
CA PHE A 677 18.40 -7.23 -7.98
C PHE A 677 18.80 -7.97 -9.25
N ALA A 678 18.10 -7.71 -10.37
CA ALA A 678 18.35 -8.39 -11.63
C ALA A 678 19.79 -8.19 -12.12
N VAL A 679 20.27 -6.95 -12.17
CA VAL A 679 21.65 -6.65 -12.58
C VAL A 679 22.67 -7.35 -11.68
N SER A 680 22.48 -7.30 -10.36
CA SER A 680 23.40 -7.95 -9.41
C SER A 680 23.46 -9.47 -9.59
N SER A 681 22.34 -10.09 -9.96
CA SER A 681 22.23 -11.54 -10.10
C SER A 681 22.95 -12.13 -11.31
N PHE A 682 23.26 -11.31 -12.32
CA PHE A 682 24.07 -11.73 -13.46
C PHE A 682 25.57 -11.84 -13.15
N GLY A 683 26.02 -11.40 -11.98
CA GLY A 683 27.44 -11.43 -11.61
C GLY A 683 28.30 -10.64 -12.59
N ILE A 684 29.36 -11.27 -13.13
CA ILE A 684 30.27 -10.63 -14.09
C ILE A 684 29.53 -10.27 -15.39
N ASP A 685 28.54 -11.07 -15.81
CA ASP A 685 27.78 -10.83 -17.04
C ASP A 685 26.88 -9.58 -16.93
N GLY A 686 26.66 -9.04 -15.72
CA GLY A 686 26.03 -7.74 -15.52
C GLY A 686 26.83 -6.57 -16.13
N ALA A 687 28.10 -6.78 -16.51
CA ALA A 687 28.89 -5.82 -17.27
C ALA A 687 28.55 -5.78 -18.77
N ILE A 688 27.75 -6.73 -19.29
CA ILE A 688 27.31 -6.76 -20.68
C ILE A 688 26.13 -5.79 -20.85
N GLY A 689 26.36 -4.71 -21.60
CA GLY A 689 25.38 -3.64 -21.82
C GLY A 689 24.62 -3.71 -23.15
N ASP A 690 24.54 -4.88 -23.80
CA ASP A 690 23.77 -5.05 -25.04
C ASP A 690 22.26 -5.08 -24.74
N PRO A 691 21.46 -4.07 -25.16
CA PRO A 691 20.03 -3.99 -24.81
C PRO A 691 19.19 -5.16 -25.36
N ASP A 692 19.68 -5.87 -26.37
CA ASP A 692 19.02 -7.06 -26.91
C ASP A 692 19.28 -8.32 -26.05
N SER A 693 20.24 -8.27 -25.13
CA SER A 693 20.49 -9.31 -24.15
C SER A 693 19.68 -9.06 -22.86
N PRO A 694 19.29 -10.12 -22.11
CA PRO A 694 18.60 -9.93 -20.83
C PRO A 694 19.37 -9.03 -19.85
N GLN A 695 20.70 -9.20 -19.78
CA GLN A 695 21.59 -8.44 -18.91
C GLN A 695 21.60 -6.95 -19.27
N GLY A 696 21.78 -6.62 -20.55
CA GLY A 696 21.81 -5.23 -20.98
C GLY A 696 20.44 -4.57 -20.89
N LYS A 697 19.34 -5.31 -21.12
CA LYS A 697 17.98 -4.79 -20.89
C LYS A 697 17.74 -4.42 -19.42
N TRP A 698 18.10 -5.28 -18.48
CA TRP A 698 17.98 -4.98 -17.05
C TRP A 698 18.95 -3.88 -16.59
N ALA A 699 20.13 -3.78 -17.21
CA ALA A 699 21.05 -2.67 -17.00
C ALA A 699 20.44 -1.34 -17.47
N ASP A 700 19.78 -1.30 -18.63
CA ASP A 700 19.09 -0.10 -19.12
C ASP A 700 17.93 0.30 -18.19
N TYR A 701 17.15 -0.67 -17.69
CA TYR A 701 16.15 -0.41 -16.63
C TYR A 701 16.77 0.20 -15.38
N LEU A 702 17.92 -0.29 -14.94
CA LEU A 702 18.61 0.25 -13.77
C LEU A 702 19.07 1.69 -14.01
N LEU A 703 19.68 1.98 -15.17
CA LEU A 703 20.13 3.32 -15.51
C LEU A 703 18.95 4.29 -15.66
N ALA A 704 17.87 3.88 -16.33
CA ALA A 704 16.67 4.69 -16.53
C ALA A 704 15.93 4.98 -15.21
N SER A 705 15.84 3.98 -14.33
CA SER A 705 15.09 4.09 -13.08
C SER A 705 15.67 5.12 -12.10
N ARG A 706 16.95 5.51 -12.18
CA ARG A 706 17.54 6.51 -11.28
C ARG A 706 16.84 7.87 -11.36
N ALA A 707 16.34 8.25 -12.53
CA ALA A 707 15.65 9.52 -12.71
C ALA A 707 14.30 9.58 -11.96
N THR A 708 13.68 8.43 -11.66
CA THR A 708 12.31 8.36 -11.12
C THR A 708 12.17 8.95 -9.71
N THR A 709 13.26 8.92 -8.94
CA THR A 709 13.34 9.51 -7.60
C THR A 709 13.65 11.02 -7.61
N ILE A 710 13.82 11.61 -8.81
CA ILE A 710 14.19 13.02 -9.01
C ILE A 710 13.05 13.80 -9.67
N TYR A 711 12.55 13.34 -10.82
CA TYR A 711 11.47 14.05 -11.54
C TYR A 711 10.10 13.86 -10.89
N GLY A 712 9.12 14.69 -11.25
CA GLY A 712 7.79 14.70 -10.61
C GLY A 712 7.84 15.01 -9.11
N GLY A 713 8.91 15.69 -8.66
CA GLY A 713 9.23 16.01 -7.27
C GLY A 713 10.11 14.95 -6.58
N THR A 714 11.29 15.34 -6.08
CA THR A 714 12.25 14.42 -5.47
C THR A 714 11.67 13.64 -4.29
N SER A 715 12.31 12.53 -3.91
CA SER A 715 11.95 11.76 -2.70
C SER A 715 11.80 12.66 -1.46
N GLU A 716 12.71 13.62 -1.26
CA GLU A 716 12.68 14.56 -0.13
C GLU A 716 11.47 15.50 -0.19
N VAL A 717 11.08 15.92 -1.40
CA VAL A 717 9.86 16.71 -1.60
C VAL A 717 8.62 15.88 -1.31
N GLN A 718 8.58 14.60 -1.72
CA GLN A 718 7.47 13.71 -1.36
C GLN A 718 7.39 13.51 0.16
N LEU A 719 8.53 13.27 0.82
CA LEU A 719 8.60 13.12 2.28
C LEU A 719 8.13 14.38 3.00
N ASN A 720 8.48 15.58 2.51
CA ASN A 720 7.96 16.84 3.03
C ASN A 720 6.44 16.95 2.85
N ILE A 721 5.91 16.60 1.67
CA ILE A 721 4.47 16.62 1.41
C ILE A 721 3.74 15.66 2.37
N ILE A 722 4.23 14.42 2.50
CA ILE A 722 3.65 13.41 3.40
C ILE A 722 3.65 13.93 4.84
N ALA A 723 4.80 14.40 5.33
CA ALA A 723 4.90 14.92 6.69
C ALA A 723 3.99 16.13 6.95
N GLU A 724 3.93 17.09 6.04
CA GLU A 724 3.19 18.35 6.27
C GLU A 724 1.70 18.21 6.02
N ARG A 725 1.29 17.40 5.04
CA ARG A 725 -0.12 17.27 4.62
C ARG A 725 -0.83 16.10 5.28
N LEU A 726 -0.15 14.98 5.47
CA LEU A 726 -0.73 13.81 6.14
C LEU A 726 -0.57 13.89 7.64
N LEU A 727 0.67 14.11 8.10
CA LEU A 727 0.99 14.10 9.52
C LEU A 727 0.82 15.47 10.16
N GLY A 728 0.67 16.55 9.39
CA GLY A 728 0.52 17.91 9.92
C GLY A 728 1.77 18.42 10.65
N LEU A 729 2.95 17.94 10.28
CA LEU A 729 4.22 18.46 10.80
C LEU A 729 4.46 19.89 10.30
N PRO A 730 5.12 20.74 11.10
CA PRO A 730 5.36 22.13 10.72
C PRO A 730 6.33 22.23 9.54
N ARG A 731 6.16 23.27 8.71
CA ARG A 731 7.02 23.52 7.54
C ARG A 731 8.46 23.79 7.92
N ASP A 732 9.37 23.49 7.00
CA ASP A 732 10.77 23.86 7.14
C ASP A 732 10.89 25.41 7.18
N PRO A 733 11.89 25.96 7.90
CA PRO A 733 12.10 27.40 8.05
C PRO A 733 12.44 28.15 6.76
#